data_AF-A0AB34IWN4-F1
#
_entry.id   AF-A0AB34IWN4-F1
#
_cell.length_a   1.000
_cell.length_b   1.000
_cell.length_c   1.000
_cell.angle_alpha   90.00
_cell.angle_beta   90.00
_cell.angle_gamma   90.00
#
_symmetry.space_group_name_H-M   'P 1'
#
loop_
_entity.id
_entity.type
_entity.pdbx_description
1 polymer ?
#
loop_
_entity_poly.entity_id
_entity_poly.type
_entity_poly.pdbx_seq_one_letter_code
_entity_poly.pdbx_strand_id
1 'polypeptide(L)'
;MVSFAREEPAVLGREILGSEFSYVSRRQAVVSLEADDTVRLESVGANPTGIRAAGETKWRWLSKGQTAELSVGDEVALSRKVSAHSTLTLVAPSLLAIGSKQPAVEADVGTRAVAKAADASMAGAATSSQSVQWRWKSGSGWSDFSPSQSAAIEDAFVRGESAVAIDEERQVDLQQMRQLRFDDPSRFREVKRFPSKRSLTNTTGTADTNPDVPTLAEEPAAKRARTTVKGEGSAAPVMPSDAAPDAAPAAAPSAPTAAFTAASDSIDASTAVSISTAFTASTCKFTAASSANAASSTSASTSASTAAAAVQSLTPCDVPHSKKARWFPAHGEVLVRRADEEPRSKVAAFDMDGTLLQWKCKGYPSRLGDYELWSAEALETMRKLHGEGHKLVILSNQGGVRGAFTGKIATRFKGLVEWLEAQLQRPLHALAATIPKVSAYRKPATGMWSAMEEHTNGGVKVSIEDSLFVGDMAGRAGDASSSDRDFASNVGSERGAVLPFLTPEAAFGPAAGGAKAVALSAPVETSPAAALAARRALLGGYLSGPLMLLLCGGQGSGKSFACAELLACAPHDAWVVVCQDTIANGKPGKREKCEAKAREALAAGRCVLIDRMHLEPSQREPFVAVAAAAGVPVHALVLQTSPEEMARRVRERVDHPGGVQGEAGARFSARSKLAPPTYTEGFTLLSFAALPAEVSRICALYAQVRAAGQPHAAPASPPPASFPLNCGGSLPALCLGTMKLRGDALRAAASAPFGAIDTAPTYENEKAVGEHVAGRYLIVKVPHKAVDAAAVRQAVGSSLQSLRRKACDLLLLHWPANAMSNGSLAQACRRPCLSMWIWLREAALR
;
A
#
# COMPACT_ATOMS: atom_id res chain seq x y z
N MET A 1 9.12 -26.98 32.86
CA MET A 1 8.97 -27.47 34.25
C MET A 1 9.26 -26.32 35.18
N VAL A 2 8.53 -26.20 36.29
CA VAL A 2 8.70 -25.15 37.30
C VAL A 2 9.04 -25.85 38.61
N SER A 3 10.19 -25.53 39.20
CA SER A 3 10.61 -26.04 40.50
C SER A 3 10.27 -25.04 41.60
N PHE A 4 9.97 -25.53 42.81
CA PHE A 4 9.79 -24.73 44.01
C PHE A 4 10.43 -25.42 45.20
N ALA A 5 10.79 -24.64 46.21
CA ALA A 5 11.36 -25.12 47.48
C ALA A 5 10.65 -24.41 48.64
N ARG A 6 10.90 -24.86 49.88
CA ARG A 6 10.24 -24.34 51.08
C ARG A 6 10.39 -22.82 51.26
N GLU A 7 11.51 -22.25 50.84
CA GLU A 7 11.77 -20.79 50.91
C GLU A 7 11.44 -20.03 49.62
N GLU A 8 11.12 -20.75 48.53
CA GLU A 8 10.89 -20.17 47.21
C GLU A 8 9.61 -20.73 46.58
N PRO A 9 8.44 -20.10 46.81
CA PRO A 9 7.18 -20.55 46.24
C PRO A 9 7.16 -20.34 44.72
N ALA A 10 6.62 -21.32 43.97
CA ALA A 10 6.43 -21.20 42.54
C ALA A 10 5.24 -20.29 42.22
N VAL A 11 5.46 -19.30 41.37
CA VAL A 11 4.38 -18.47 40.82
C VAL A 11 3.95 -19.03 39.48
N LEU A 12 2.74 -19.58 39.42
CA LEU A 12 2.13 -20.12 38.22
C LEU A 12 1.32 -19.03 37.51
N GLY A 13 1.54 -18.83 36.22
CA GLY A 13 0.79 -17.82 35.47
C GLY A 13 1.24 -17.71 34.03
N ARG A 14 0.84 -16.62 33.37
CA ARG A 14 1.08 -16.41 31.95
C ARG A 14 2.54 -16.51 31.53
N GLU A 15 3.47 -16.17 32.41
CA GLU A 15 4.90 -16.23 32.10
C GLU A 15 5.40 -17.65 31.84
N ILE A 16 4.74 -18.66 32.41
CA ILE A 16 5.06 -20.08 32.18
C ILE A 16 4.38 -20.61 30.91
N LEU A 17 3.16 -20.15 30.61
CA LEU A 17 2.39 -20.65 29.47
C LEU A 17 2.74 -19.96 28.14
N GLY A 18 3.22 -18.71 28.17
CA GLY A 18 3.51 -17.92 26.96
C GLY A 18 2.56 -16.74 26.76
N SER A 19 2.98 -15.80 25.89
CA SER A 19 2.26 -14.53 25.65
C SER A 19 0.88 -14.69 25.00
N GLU A 20 0.65 -15.81 24.33
CA GLU A 20 -0.59 -16.23 23.70
C GLU A 20 -1.72 -16.51 24.71
N PHE A 21 -1.38 -16.82 25.97
CA PHE A 21 -2.32 -17.01 27.08
C PHE A 21 -2.64 -15.68 27.77
N SER A 22 -2.91 -14.62 26.99
CA SER A 22 -3.13 -13.25 27.49
C SER A 22 -4.26 -13.11 28.52
N TYR A 23 -5.23 -14.04 28.51
CA TYR A 23 -6.32 -14.14 29.48
C TYR A 23 -5.93 -14.77 30.81
N VAL A 24 -4.79 -15.46 30.94
CA VAL A 24 -4.26 -15.95 32.22
C VAL A 24 -3.52 -14.81 32.90
N SER A 25 -3.72 -14.63 34.21
CA SER A 25 -3.01 -13.60 34.97
C SER A 25 -1.50 -13.87 34.93
N ARG A 26 -0.65 -12.83 34.95
CA ARG A 26 0.82 -13.02 35.03
C ARG A 26 1.21 -13.86 36.25
N ARG A 27 0.52 -13.61 37.37
CA ARG A 27 0.51 -14.43 38.58
C ARG A 27 -0.92 -14.95 38.75
N GLN A 28 -1.17 -16.20 38.38
CA GLN A 28 -2.50 -16.81 38.40
C GLN A 28 -2.70 -17.69 39.63
N ALA A 29 -1.69 -18.46 40.01
CA ALA A 29 -1.66 -19.23 41.24
C ALA A 29 -0.26 -19.18 41.86
N VAL A 30 -0.15 -19.41 43.17
CA VAL A 30 1.12 -19.55 43.88
C VAL A 30 1.13 -20.91 44.54
N VAL A 31 2.22 -21.64 44.42
CA VAL A 31 2.41 -22.96 45.03
C VAL A 31 3.55 -22.89 46.03
N SER A 32 3.29 -23.25 47.27
CA SER A 32 4.25 -23.26 48.38
C SER A 32 4.36 -24.65 49.00
N LEU A 33 5.54 -24.98 49.53
CA LEU A 33 5.75 -26.17 50.37
C LEU A 33 5.75 -25.71 51.83
N GLU A 34 4.79 -26.17 52.61
CA GLU A 34 4.62 -25.82 54.02
C GLU A 34 5.62 -26.59 54.92
N ALA A 35 5.70 -26.24 56.20
CA ALA A 35 6.67 -26.80 57.14
C ALA A 35 6.45 -28.31 57.43
N ASP A 36 5.22 -28.80 57.24
CA ASP A 36 4.81 -30.20 57.39
C ASP A 36 4.89 -31.00 56.08
N ASP A 37 5.60 -30.46 55.08
CA ASP A 37 5.76 -31.02 53.73
C ASP A 37 4.46 -31.10 52.91
N THR A 38 3.39 -30.41 53.33
CA THR A 38 2.19 -30.25 52.51
C THR A 38 2.42 -29.22 51.41
N VAL A 39 1.95 -29.52 50.18
CA VAL A 39 2.00 -28.57 49.07
C VAL A 39 0.69 -27.79 49.03
N ARG A 40 0.76 -26.48 49.24
CA ARG A 40 -0.40 -25.59 49.19
C ARG A 40 -0.40 -24.80 47.90
N LEU A 41 -1.58 -24.70 47.27
CA LEU A 41 -1.84 -23.82 46.14
C LEU A 41 -2.82 -22.72 46.56
N GLU A 42 -2.48 -21.47 46.25
CA GLU A 42 -3.36 -20.30 46.37
C GLU A 42 -3.72 -19.75 44.99
N SER A 43 -5.00 -19.51 44.74
CA SER A 43 -5.43 -18.81 43.52
C SER A 43 -5.33 -17.30 43.72
N VAL A 44 -4.39 -16.63 43.04
CA VAL A 44 -4.13 -15.19 43.20
C VAL A 44 -4.59 -14.34 42.00
N GLY A 45 -4.86 -14.99 40.86
CA GLY A 45 -5.27 -14.34 39.62
C GLY A 45 -6.74 -13.93 39.58
N ALA A 46 -7.10 -13.14 38.57
CA ALA A 46 -8.48 -12.67 38.37
C ALA A 46 -9.45 -13.78 37.91
N ASN A 47 -8.94 -14.82 37.23
CA ASN A 47 -9.74 -15.98 36.84
C ASN A 47 -9.69 -17.07 37.92
N PRO A 48 -10.67 -17.98 37.98
CA PRO A 48 -10.60 -19.14 38.87
C PRO A 48 -9.48 -20.10 38.46
N THR A 49 -8.76 -20.64 39.44
CA THR A 49 -7.73 -21.68 39.24
C THR A 49 -8.34 -23.05 39.51
N GLY A 50 -8.20 -23.97 38.56
CA GLY A 50 -8.74 -25.32 38.67
C GLY A 50 -7.73 -26.25 39.30
N ILE A 51 -8.20 -27.14 40.17
CA ILE A 51 -7.44 -28.28 40.68
C ILE A 51 -8.23 -29.56 40.44
N ARG A 52 -7.52 -30.66 40.22
CA ARG A 52 -8.11 -31.98 39.96
C ARG A 52 -7.19 -33.05 40.51
N ALA A 53 -7.74 -33.95 41.31
CA ALA A 53 -6.97 -35.05 41.86
C ALA A 53 -6.53 -36.02 40.76
N ALA A 54 -5.39 -36.68 40.95
CA ALA A 54 -4.87 -37.65 39.99
C ALA A 54 -5.92 -38.72 39.64
N GLY A 55 -6.28 -38.86 38.36
CA GLY A 55 -7.24 -39.86 37.87
C GLY A 55 -8.72 -39.44 37.96
N GLU A 56 -9.05 -38.29 38.56
CA GLU A 56 -10.41 -37.76 38.55
C GLU A 56 -10.72 -37.01 37.25
N THR A 57 -12.00 -36.97 36.87
CA THR A 57 -12.46 -36.28 35.65
C THR A 57 -12.97 -34.86 35.92
N LYS A 58 -13.33 -34.55 37.18
CA LYS A 58 -14.02 -33.31 37.55
C LYS A 58 -13.05 -32.28 38.14
N TRP A 59 -13.11 -31.05 37.64
CA TRP A 59 -12.33 -29.92 38.16
C TRP A 59 -13.02 -29.27 39.37
N ARG A 60 -12.26 -29.00 40.43
CA ARG A 60 -12.64 -28.09 41.52
C ARG A 60 -12.01 -26.71 41.25
N TRP A 61 -12.81 -25.65 41.26
CA TRP A 61 -12.35 -24.30 40.90
C TRP A 61 -12.25 -23.40 42.13
N LEU A 62 -11.07 -22.84 42.34
CA LEU A 62 -10.74 -21.89 43.40
C LEU A 62 -10.87 -20.46 42.89
N SER A 63 -11.62 -19.63 43.62
CA SER A 63 -11.70 -18.18 43.38
C SER A 63 -10.47 -17.47 43.96
N LYS A 64 -10.27 -16.20 43.60
CA LYS A 64 -9.14 -15.40 44.10
C LYS A 64 -9.13 -15.38 45.64
N GLY A 65 -7.98 -15.69 46.24
CA GLY A 65 -7.74 -15.78 47.67
C GLY A 65 -8.09 -17.14 48.30
N GLN A 66 -8.64 -18.09 47.54
CA GLN A 66 -8.88 -19.45 48.06
C GLN A 66 -7.65 -20.33 47.89
N THR A 67 -7.43 -21.19 48.89
CA THR A 67 -6.33 -22.14 48.94
C THR A 67 -6.82 -23.59 48.84
N ALA A 68 -5.92 -24.48 48.43
CA ALA A 68 -6.12 -25.92 48.48
C ALA A 68 -4.79 -26.64 48.67
N GLU A 69 -4.84 -27.82 49.26
CA GLU A 69 -3.71 -28.74 49.30
C GLU A 69 -3.66 -29.57 48.02
N LEU A 70 -2.45 -29.85 47.55
CA LEU A 70 -2.15 -30.66 46.38
C LEU A 70 -1.33 -31.88 46.78
N SER A 71 -1.66 -33.03 46.20
CA SER A 71 -0.88 -34.26 46.28
C SER A 71 -0.08 -34.48 44.99
N VAL A 72 1.00 -35.25 45.08
CA VAL A 72 1.78 -35.65 43.89
C VAL A 72 0.86 -36.38 42.91
N GLY A 73 0.85 -35.96 41.65
CA GLY A 73 -0.04 -36.43 40.60
C GLY A 73 -1.25 -35.53 40.34
N ASP A 74 -1.57 -34.61 41.26
CA ASP A 74 -2.67 -33.67 41.06
C ASP A 74 -2.37 -32.67 39.95
N GLU A 75 -3.43 -32.22 39.30
CA GLU A 75 -3.37 -31.31 38.16
C GLU A 75 -3.94 -29.94 38.50
N VAL A 76 -3.32 -28.90 37.94
CA VAL A 76 -3.67 -27.50 38.12
C VAL A 76 -3.94 -26.86 36.76
N ALA A 77 -5.15 -26.35 36.55
CA ALA A 77 -5.52 -25.58 35.37
C ALA A 77 -5.55 -24.08 35.66
N LEU A 78 -4.77 -23.29 34.92
CA LEU A 78 -4.68 -21.84 35.11
C LEU A 78 -5.82 -21.04 34.45
N SER A 79 -6.73 -21.71 33.73
CA SER A 79 -7.93 -21.09 33.15
C SER A 79 -9.08 -22.09 32.95
N ARG A 80 -10.29 -21.68 33.34
CA ARG A 80 -11.52 -22.47 33.14
C ARG A 80 -11.98 -22.59 31.69
N LYS A 81 -11.69 -21.60 30.85
CA LYS A 81 -12.16 -21.56 29.45
C LYS A 81 -11.31 -22.42 28.50
N VAL A 82 -10.09 -22.76 28.90
CA VAL A 82 -9.10 -23.48 28.05
C VAL A 82 -8.29 -24.47 28.89
N SER A 83 -8.92 -25.13 29.87
CA SER A 83 -8.24 -25.94 30.88
C SER A 83 -7.25 -26.93 30.27
N ALA A 84 -7.61 -27.59 29.15
CA ALA A 84 -6.76 -28.53 28.42
C ALA A 84 -5.40 -27.98 27.97
N HIS A 85 -5.28 -26.67 27.72
CA HIS A 85 -4.05 -26.01 27.27
C HIS A 85 -3.32 -25.24 28.38
N SER A 86 -3.84 -25.29 29.61
CA SER A 86 -3.29 -24.57 30.77
C SER A 86 -3.08 -25.47 31.99
N THR A 87 -3.01 -26.79 31.77
CA THR A 87 -2.90 -27.79 32.83
C THR A 87 -1.43 -28.11 33.13
N LEU A 88 -1.09 -28.15 34.42
CA LEU A 88 0.21 -28.51 34.97
C LEU A 88 0.01 -29.68 35.96
N THR A 89 0.91 -30.66 35.98
CA THR A 89 0.83 -31.79 36.91
C THR A 89 1.93 -31.66 37.97
N LEU A 90 1.57 -31.86 39.24
CA LEU A 90 2.55 -31.88 40.33
C LEU A 90 3.30 -33.22 40.31
N VAL A 91 4.64 -33.18 40.26
CA VAL A 91 5.50 -34.36 40.22
C VAL A 91 6.51 -34.32 41.36
N ALA A 92 6.86 -35.48 41.91
CA ALA A 92 7.93 -35.58 42.91
C ALA A 92 9.31 -35.40 42.24
N PRO A 93 10.32 -34.84 42.96
CA PRO A 93 11.67 -34.69 42.41
C PRO A 93 12.30 -36.06 42.10
N SER A 94 12.67 -36.31 40.85
CA SER A 94 13.56 -37.41 40.50
C SER A 94 15.02 -37.00 40.75
N LEU A 95 15.73 -37.71 41.63
CA LEU A 95 17.17 -37.58 41.84
C LEU A 95 17.93 -37.79 40.52
N LEU A 96 18.48 -36.74 39.90
CA LEU A 96 19.72 -36.74 39.11
C LEU A 96 20.09 -35.32 38.58
N ALA A 97 21.24 -34.83 39.07
CA ALA A 97 22.21 -33.87 38.50
C ALA A 97 21.90 -32.35 38.42
N ILE A 98 22.29 -31.65 39.50
CA ILE A 98 22.67 -30.23 39.56
C ILE A 98 24.19 -30.12 39.31
N GLY A 99 24.65 -29.07 38.61
CA GLY A 99 26.09 -28.80 38.38
C GLY A 99 26.44 -27.34 38.10
N SER A 100 26.49 -26.53 39.17
CA SER A 100 27.35 -25.36 39.49
C SER A 100 27.78 -24.31 38.44
N LYS A 101 27.57 -23.02 38.74
CA LYS A 101 28.63 -22.05 39.17
C LYS A 101 28.07 -20.64 39.48
N GLN A 102 28.38 -20.14 40.68
CA GLN A 102 28.33 -18.72 41.13
C GLN A 102 29.68 -18.02 40.85
N PRO A 103 29.78 -16.66 40.88
CA PRO A 103 30.09 -15.87 42.11
C PRO A 103 29.19 -14.60 42.28
N ALA A 104 28.76 -14.22 43.51
CA ALA A 104 29.35 -13.27 44.49
C ALA A 104 29.43 -11.80 43.98
N VAL A 105 28.96 -10.72 44.66
CA VAL A 105 29.33 -10.20 46.00
C VAL A 105 28.29 -9.15 46.51
N GLU A 106 28.05 -9.19 47.84
CA GLU A 106 27.64 -8.19 48.88
C GLU A 106 27.20 -6.75 48.50
N ALA A 107 26.07 -6.21 48.96
CA ALA A 107 25.64 -5.78 50.32
C ALA A 107 26.15 -4.38 50.73
N ASP A 108 25.25 -3.43 51.02
CA ASP A 108 25.11 -2.86 52.35
C ASP A 108 23.80 -2.03 52.52
N VAL A 109 23.41 -1.93 53.78
CA VAL A 109 22.14 -1.61 54.41
C VAL A 109 21.94 -0.11 54.63
N GLY A 110 20.67 0.33 54.75
CA GLY A 110 20.39 1.68 55.26
C GLY A 110 18.90 2.01 55.36
N THR A 111 18.27 1.55 56.44
CA THR A 111 16.90 1.82 56.87
C THR A 111 16.57 3.31 57.11
N ARG A 112 15.34 3.75 56.81
CA ARG A 112 14.49 4.46 57.79
C ARG A 112 13.05 4.69 57.33
N ALA A 113 12.12 4.38 58.24
CA ALA A 113 10.70 4.66 58.19
C ALA A 113 10.38 6.16 58.35
N VAL A 114 9.22 6.59 57.85
CA VAL A 114 8.57 7.84 58.26
C VAL A 114 7.11 7.57 58.61
N ALA A 115 6.74 7.99 59.83
CA ALA A 115 5.39 8.04 60.33
C ALA A 115 4.74 9.40 60.04
N LYS A 116 3.43 9.35 59.73
CA LYS A 116 2.30 10.20 60.15
C LYS A 116 2.55 11.68 60.52
N ALA A 117 1.78 12.57 59.91
CA ALA A 117 1.33 13.81 60.53
C ALA A 117 -0.12 14.14 60.12
N ALA A 118 -0.88 14.70 61.05
CA ALA A 118 -2.28 15.06 60.97
C ALA A 118 -2.46 16.59 60.86
N ASP A 119 -3.54 16.95 60.16
CA ASP A 119 -4.51 18.05 60.35
C ASP A 119 -4.08 19.49 60.70
N ALA A 120 -4.62 20.45 59.93
CA ALA A 120 -5.00 21.80 60.36
C ALA A 120 -5.96 22.46 59.35
N SER A 121 -7.11 22.91 59.84
CA SER A 121 -8.20 23.63 59.16
C SER A 121 -7.94 25.14 58.96
N MET A 122 -8.53 25.77 57.93
CA MET A 122 -9.49 26.90 58.07
C MET A 122 -9.93 27.50 56.70
N ALA A 123 -11.27 27.51 56.53
CA ALA A 123 -12.20 28.42 55.85
C ALA A 123 -11.82 29.34 54.67
N GLY A 124 -12.68 29.34 53.63
CA GLY A 124 -12.80 30.43 52.65
C GLY A 124 -13.89 30.23 51.58
N ALA A 125 -15.09 30.78 51.85
CA ALA A 125 -16.14 31.25 50.93
C ALA A 125 -16.74 30.32 49.85
N ALA A 126 -18.03 29.98 50.05
CA ALA A 126 -18.91 29.33 49.10
C ALA A 126 -19.40 30.28 47.98
N THR A 127 -19.40 29.80 46.74
CA THR A 127 -20.30 30.24 45.66
C THR A 127 -21.04 29.02 45.14
N SER A 128 -22.37 29.11 45.05
CA SER A 128 -23.26 28.00 44.74
C SER A 128 -23.04 27.49 43.31
N SER A 129 -22.31 26.38 43.15
CA SER A 129 -22.16 25.71 41.87
C SER A 129 -23.34 24.75 41.63
N GLN A 130 -23.89 24.82 40.42
CA GLN A 130 -24.87 23.85 39.93
C GLN A 130 -24.29 22.45 40.08
N SER A 131 -25.06 21.48 40.61
CA SER A 131 -24.55 20.11 40.77
C SER A 131 -24.20 19.52 39.41
N VAL A 132 -22.92 19.25 39.17
CA VAL A 132 -22.39 18.69 37.93
C VAL A 132 -22.00 17.24 38.17
N GLN A 133 -22.34 16.38 37.21
CA GLN A 133 -21.99 14.97 37.25
C GLN A 133 -21.00 14.64 36.12
N TRP A 134 -19.82 14.16 36.51
CA TRP A 134 -18.81 13.68 35.57
C TRP A 134 -19.04 12.22 35.26
N ARG A 135 -18.88 11.86 33.98
CA ARG A 135 -19.08 10.50 33.48
C ARG A 135 -17.89 10.05 32.64
N TRP A 136 -17.61 8.75 32.65
CA TRP A 136 -16.63 8.11 31.78
C TRP A 136 -17.30 7.12 30.83
N LYS A 137 -16.71 6.90 29.67
CA LYS A 137 -17.27 6.03 28.62
C LYS A 137 -17.02 4.56 28.91
N SER A 138 -18.10 3.79 29.06
CA SER A 138 -18.08 2.35 29.34
C SER A 138 -18.80 1.61 28.21
N GLY A 139 -18.04 0.91 27.36
CA GLY A 139 -18.62 0.22 26.19
C GLY A 139 -19.33 1.19 25.24
N SER A 140 -20.63 0.99 25.03
CA SER A 140 -21.49 1.85 24.21
C SER A 140 -22.17 3.00 24.97
N GLY A 141 -22.01 3.10 26.30
CA GLY A 141 -22.69 4.06 27.16
C GLY A 141 -21.77 4.92 28.04
N TRP A 142 -22.36 5.79 28.85
CA TRP A 142 -21.68 6.62 29.85
C TRP A 142 -21.97 6.10 31.25
N SER A 143 -20.94 6.01 32.09
CA SER A 143 -21.03 5.59 33.48
C SER A 143 -20.60 6.72 34.41
N ASP A 144 -21.27 6.83 35.54
CA ASP A 144 -21.04 7.89 36.53
C ASP A 144 -19.73 7.67 37.31
N PHE A 145 -18.97 8.76 37.52
CA PHE A 145 -17.98 8.79 38.60
C PHE A 145 -18.69 8.82 39.95
N SER A 146 -18.03 8.34 41.01
CA SER A 146 -18.60 8.48 42.36
C SER A 146 -18.81 9.97 42.68
N PRO A 147 -19.73 10.33 43.59
CA PRO A 147 -19.96 11.73 43.94
C PRO A 147 -18.70 12.47 44.39
N SER A 148 -17.81 11.80 45.15
CA SER A 148 -16.54 12.36 45.60
C SER A 148 -15.54 12.55 44.45
N GLN A 149 -15.45 11.59 43.53
CA GLN A 149 -14.60 11.70 42.34
C GLN A 149 -15.10 12.79 41.40
N SER A 150 -16.42 12.86 41.17
CA SER A 150 -17.05 13.89 40.34
C SER A 150 -16.81 15.29 40.90
N ALA A 151 -16.89 15.47 42.22
CA ALA A 151 -16.58 16.73 42.88
C ALA A 151 -15.09 17.11 42.73
N ALA A 152 -14.17 16.16 42.95
CA ALA A 152 -12.74 16.40 42.79
C ALA A 152 -12.37 16.78 41.34
N ILE A 153 -12.99 16.13 40.35
CA ILE A 153 -12.80 16.44 38.93
C ILE A 153 -13.36 17.84 38.60
N GLU A 154 -14.54 18.18 39.13
CA GLU A 154 -15.14 19.50 38.92
C GLU A 154 -14.28 20.61 39.54
N ASP A 155 -13.79 20.44 40.76
CA ASP A 155 -12.93 21.41 41.43
C ASP A 155 -11.64 21.65 40.64
N ALA A 156 -10.97 20.57 40.21
CA ALA A 156 -9.77 20.66 39.39
C ALA A 156 -10.04 21.32 38.03
N PHE A 157 -11.19 21.02 37.41
CA PHE A 157 -11.61 21.61 36.15
C PHE A 157 -11.91 23.11 36.29
N VAL A 158 -12.60 23.53 37.35
CA VAL A 158 -12.90 24.95 37.63
C VAL A 158 -11.61 25.72 37.96
N ARG A 159 -10.64 25.09 38.64
CA ARG A 159 -9.32 25.68 38.90
C ARG A 159 -8.37 25.68 37.69
N GLY A 160 -8.78 25.08 36.56
CA GLY A 160 -7.99 25.03 35.34
C GLY A 160 -6.77 24.11 35.41
N GLU A 161 -6.79 23.11 36.29
CA GLU A 161 -5.73 22.11 36.41
C GLU A 161 -5.67 21.22 35.15
N SER A 162 -4.47 20.75 34.78
CA SER A 162 -4.30 19.93 33.58
C SER A 162 -4.72 18.47 33.79
N ALA A 163 -4.60 17.96 35.02
CA ALA A 163 -5.03 16.61 35.38
C ALA A 163 -5.34 16.49 36.87
N VAL A 164 -6.16 15.50 37.24
CA VAL A 164 -6.54 15.19 38.62
C VAL A 164 -6.55 13.69 38.88
N ALA A 165 -5.88 13.25 39.95
CA ALA A 165 -5.92 11.85 40.37
C ALA A 165 -7.29 11.51 40.95
N ILE A 166 -7.92 10.44 40.47
CA ILE A 166 -9.24 9.98 40.95
C ILE A 166 -9.14 8.78 41.90
N ASP A 167 -8.01 8.06 41.87
CA ASP A 167 -7.57 7.03 42.81
C ASP A 167 -6.08 6.72 42.60
N GLU A 168 -5.55 5.74 43.32
CA GLU A 168 -4.13 5.33 43.30
C GLU A 168 -3.63 4.83 41.94
N GLU A 169 -4.53 4.41 41.05
CA GLU A 169 -4.16 3.83 39.75
C GLU A 169 -4.52 4.75 38.56
N ARG A 170 -5.38 5.76 38.78
CA ARG A 170 -6.04 6.48 37.69
C ARG A 170 -6.09 7.98 37.92
N GLN A 171 -5.98 8.71 36.83
CA GLN A 171 -6.18 10.15 36.78
C GLN A 171 -7.08 10.54 35.62
N VAL A 172 -7.64 11.75 35.67
CA VAL A 172 -8.36 12.37 34.57
C VAL A 172 -7.51 13.52 34.04
N ASP A 173 -7.10 13.42 32.78
CA ASP A 173 -6.52 14.51 31.99
C ASP A 173 -7.68 15.39 31.51
N LEU A 174 -7.73 16.62 32.03
CA LEU A 174 -8.79 17.59 31.79
C LEU A 174 -8.58 18.37 30.48
N GLN A 175 -7.36 18.39 29.94
CA GLN A 175 -7.08 19.01 28.63
C GLN A 175 -7.52 18.10 27.48
N GLN A 176 -7.29 16.79 27.62
CA GLN A 176 -7.68 15.80 26.61
C GLN A 176 -9.05 15.17 26.87
N MET A 177 -9.68 15.49 28.00
CA MET A 177 -10.95 14.91 28.46
C MET A 177 -10.92 13.37 28.49
N ARG A 178 -9.87 12.83 29.12
CA ARG A 178 -9.61 11.37 29.19
C ARG A 178 -9.23 10.93 30.59
N GLN A 179 -9.80 9.83 31.05
CA GLN A 179 -9.29 9.08 32.19
C GLN A 179 -8.14 8.19 31.73
N LEU A 180 -6.98 8.34 32.32
CA LEU A 180 -5.74 7.59 32.07
C LEU A 180 -5.43 6.69 33.27
N ARG A 181 -4.65 5.63 33.04
CA ARG A 181 -4.00 4.90 34.14
C ARG A 181 -2.56 5.35 34.29
N PHE A 182 -2.04 5.40 35.52
CA PHE A 182 -0.64 5.77 35.78
C PHE A 182 0.35 4.75 35.22
N ASP A 183 -0.02 3.46 35.22
CA ASP A 183 0.83 2.37 34.75
C ASP A 183 0.88 2.25 33.22
N ASP A 184 -0.18 2.68 32.53
CA ASP A 184 -0.28 2.65 31.08
C ASP A 184 -1.17 3.79 30.55
N PRO A 185 -0.57 4.96 30.25
CA PRO A 185 -1.30 6.12 29.70
C PRO A 185 -1.96 5.85 28.34
N SER A 186 -1.57 4.79 27.62
CA SER A 186 -2.22 4.43 26.35
C SER A 186 -3.60 3.80 26.54
N ARG A 187 -3.92 3.32 27.75
CA ARG A 187 -5.23 2.77 28.12
C ARG A 187 -6.09 3.86 28.74
N PHE A 188 -6.84 4.54 27.88
CA PHE A 188 -7.70 5.65 28.28
C PHE A 188 -9.20 5.38 28.09
N ARG A 189 -10.03 6.16 28.79
CA ARG A 189 -11.47 6.25 28.56
C ARG A 189 -11.86 7.71 28.42
N GLU A 190 -12.74 8.04 27.48
CA GLU A 190 -13.27 9.40 27.37
C GLU A 190 -14.05 9.78 28.63
N VAL A 191 -13.91 11.02 29.10
CA VAL A 191 -14.72 11.59 30.18
C VAL A 191 -15.50 12.81 29.69
N LYS A 192 -16.65 13.08 30.32
CA LYS A 192 -17.48 14.23 29.96
C LYS A 192 -18.23 14.76 31.17
N ARG A 193 -18.35 16.09 31.21
CA ARG A 193 -19.10 16.88 32.18
C ARG A 193 -20.57 16.96 31.78
N PHE A 194 -21.49 16.58 32.68
CA PHE A 194 -22.94 16.67 32.46
C PHE A 194 -23.61 17.56 33.53
N PRO A 195 -24.63 18.36 33.17
CA PRO A 195 -25.48 19.00 34.16
C PRO A 195 -26.31 17.93 34.88
N SER A 196 -26.31 17.89 36.22
CA SER A 196 -27.17 16.96 36.98
C SER A 196 -28.64 17.30 36.75
N LYS A 197 -29.46 16.29 36.41
CA LYS A 197 -30.93 16.40 36.46
C LYS A 197 -31.39 16.00 37.86
N ARG A 198 -32.11 16.88 38.56
CA ARG A 198 -32.82 16.54 39.81
C ARG A 198 -33.81 15.40 39.53
N SER A 199 -33.58 14.23 40.12
CA SER A 199 -34.60 13.17 40.21
C SER A 199 -35.47 13.46 41.43
N LEU A 200 -36.69 13.96 41.21
CA LEU A 200 -37.73 13.97 42.24
C LEU A 200 -38.25 12.54 42.35
N THR A 201 -37.97 11.89 43.47
CA THR A 201 -38.74 10.75 43.95
C THR A 201 -40.16 11.23 44.26
N ASN A 202 -41.19 10.47 43.87
CA ASN A 202 -42.22 10.08 44.82
C ASN A 202 -43.13 8.95 44.32
N THR A 203 -43.26 7.99 45.23
CA THR A 203 -44.26 6.95 45.38
C THR A 203 -45.65 7.55 45.62
N THR A 204 -46.68 6.76 45.29
CA THR A 204 -48.07 6.78 45.82
C THR A 204 -48.98 7.99 45.59
N GLY A 205 -50.10 7.75 44.89
CA GLY A 205 -51.44 7.91 45.46
C GLY A 205 -52.21 9.23 45.25
N THR A 206 -53.36 9.08 44.57
CA THR A 206 -54.67 9.75 44.76
C THR A 206 -54.95 11.20 44.29
N ALA A 207 -55.91 11.27 43.35
CA ALA A 207 -57.12 12.09 43.27
C ALA A 207 -57.07 13.64 43.13
N ASP A 208 -57.86 14.11 42.14
CA ASP A 208 -58.66 15.35 42.08
C ASP A 208 -57.92 16.71 42.15
N THR A 209 -58.20 17.77 41.39
CA THR A 209 -59.32 18.21 40.53
C THR A 209 -58.79 19.30 39.57
N ASN A 210 -59.37 19.39 38.37
CA ASN A 210 -59.26 20.55 37.48
C ASN A 210 -60.13 21.72 38.03
N PRO A 211 -59.90 22.98 37.65
CA PRO A 211 -60.76 23.49 36.57
C PRO A 211 -60.13 24.56 35.64
N ASP A 212 -60.94 24.83 34.60
CA ASP A 212 -60.99 26.03 33.76
C ASP A 212 -60.24 26.06 32.42
N VAL A 213 -60.93 25.43 31.46
CA VAL A 213 -61.06 25.81 30.04
C VAL A 213 -61.78 27.19 29.94
N PRO A 214 -61.67 27.96 28.83
CA PRO A 214 -62.46 27.64 27.63
C PRO A 214 -61.66 27.77 26.32
N THR A 215 -61.56 26.71 25.49
CA THR A 215 -62.47 26.28 24.40
C THR A 215 -62.61 27.30 23.28
N LEU A 216 -62.25 26.87 22.06
CA LEU A 216 -63.16 26.34 21.03
C LEU A 216 -62.30 26.07 19.77
N ALA A 217 -62.47 25.04 18.93
CA ALA A 217 -63.03 23.70 18.97
C ALA A 217 -62.68 23.11 17.57
N GLU A 218 -62.03 21.95 17.53
CA GLU A 218 -62.57 20.66 17.04
C GLU A 218 -63.86 20.72 16.18
N GLU A 219 -64.15 19.88 15.17
CA GLU A 219 -63.76 18.50 14.82
C GLU A 219 -64.50 18.13 13.46
N PRO A 220 -64.93 16.89 13.09
CA PRO A 220 -64.18 15.95 12.26
C PRO A 220 -65.03 15.24 11.16
N ALA A 221 -64.42 14.21 10.55
CA ALA A 221 -64.97 12.95 10.03
C ALA A 221 -66.39 12.87 9.40
N ALA A 222 -66.44 12.35 8.16
CA ALA A 222 -67.58 11.54 7.71
C ALA A 222 -67.17 10.46 6.68
N LYS A 223 -67.62 9.23 6.95
CA LYS A 223 -67.68 8.08 6.05
C LYS A 223 -68.58 8.39 4.84
N ARG A 224 -68.23 7.87 3.65
CA ARG A 224 -69.25 7.37 2.70
C ARG A 224 -68.67 6.39 1.69
N ALA A 225 -69.50 5.40 1.38
CA ALA A 225 -69.27 4.27 0.50
C ALA A 225 -69.67 4.56 -0.95
N ARG A 226 -69.17 3.69 -1.85
CA ARG A 226 -69.83 3.15 -3.06
C ARG A 226 -70.06 4.13 -4.22
N THR A 227 -69.39 3.91 -5.35
CA THR A 227 -70.04 3.41 -6.59
C THR A 227 -69.04 3.13 -7.72
N THR A 228 -69.19 1.94 -8.27
CA THR A 228 -68.79 1.48 -9.60
C THR A 228 -69.39 2.34 -10.71
N VAL A 229 -68.63 2.68 -11.75
CA VAL A 229 -69.13 2.70 -13.13
C VAL A 229 -68.07 2.11 -14.06
N LYS A 230 -68.53 1.09 -14.77
CA LYS A 230 -67.91 0.34 -15.87
C LYS A 230 -68.15 1.15 -17.16
N GLY A 231 -67.16 1.23 -18.04
CA GLY A 231 -67.30 1.84 -19.36
C GLY A 231 -66.36 1.15 -20.35
N GLU A 232 -66.86 0.07 -20.95
CA GLU A 232 -66.31 -0.57 -22.14
C GLU A 232 -66.43 0.36 -23.36
N GLY A 233 -65.47 0.28 -24.28
CA GLY A 233 -65.45 1.07 -25.51
C GLY A 233 -64.40 0.59 -26.49
N SER A 234 -64.72 -0.54 -27.15
CA SER A 234 -64.10 -1.14 -28.33
C SER A 234 -63.75 -0.12 -29.43
N ALA A 235 -62.61 -0.30 -30.10
CA ALA A 235 -62.53 -0.56 -31.55
C ALA A 235 -61.08 -0.54 -32.07
N ALA A 236 -60.64 -1.66 -32.66
CA ALA A 236 -59.63 -1.69 -33.70
C ALA A 236 -60.19 -1.06 -34.99
N PRO A 237 -59.35 -0.59 -35.93
CA PRO A 237 -59.14 -1.40 -37.14
C PRO A 237 -57.69 -1.35 -37.69
N VAL A 238 -57.13 -2.49 -38.10
CA VAL A 238 -56.97 -2.96 -39.49
C VAL A 238 -55.68 -2.46 -40.17
N MET A 239 -54.83 -3.45 -40.49
CA MET A 239 -53.69 -3.42 -41.41
C MET A 239 -54.14 -3.16 -42.87
N PRO A 240 -53.20 -2.81 -43.75
CA PRO A 240 -53.01 -3.73 -44.88
C PRO A 240 -51.55 -4.11 -45.11
N SER A 241 -51.41 -5.32 -45.64
CA SER A 241 -50.22 -5.93 -46.22
C SER A 241 -49.92 -5.35 -47.61
N ASP A 242 -48.66 -5.39 -48.06
CA ASP A 242 -48.24 -6.25 -49.17
C ASP A 242 -46.82 -5.92 -49.70
N ALA A 243 -46.21 -6.98 -50.24
CA ALA A 243 -45.21 -7.04 -51.31
C ALA A 243 -43.70 -6.94 -50.95
N ALA A 244 -43.08 -8.14 -50.96
CA ALA A 244 -41.71 -8.36 -51.40
C ALA A 244 -41.57 -8.15 -52.93
N PRO A 245 -40.34 -8.08 -53.47
CA PRO A 245 -39.85 -9.28 -54.15
C PRO A 245 -38.36 -9.61 -53.96
N ASP A 246 -38.05 -10.83 -54.36
CA ASP A 246 -36.79 -11.58 -54.39
C ASP A 246 -35.58 -10.90 -55.06
N ALA A 247 -34.37 -11.25 -54.60
CA ALA A 247 -33.27 -11.74 -55.45
C ALA A 247 -32.07 -12.22 -54.60
N ALA A 248 -31.66 -13.47 -54.80
CA ALA A 248 -30.35 -14.05 -54.46
C ALA A 248 -29.57 -14.33 -55.78
N PRO A 249 -28.38 -14.97 -55.76
CA PRO A 249 -27.08 -14.51 -55.28
C PRO A 249 -26.00 -14.53 -56.41
N ALA A 250 -24.87 -13.84 -56.24
CA ALA A 250 -23.66 -14.02 -57.08
C ALA A 250 -22.41 -13.73 -56.21
N ALA A 251 -21.60 -14.73 -55.85
CA ALA A 251 -20.56 -15.40 -56.64
C ALA A 251 -19.29 -14.53 -56.85
N ALA A 252 -18.17 -15.06 -56.38
CA ALA A 252 -16.82 -14.50 -56.38
C ALA A 252 -16.25 -14.21 -57.78
N PRO A 253 -15.08 -13.55 -57.84
CA PRO A 253 -13.99 -14.19 -58.56
C PRO A 253 -12.64 -14.21 -57.84
N SER A 254 -11.90 -15.22 -58.28
CA SER A 254 -10.58 -15.74 -57.98
C SER A 254 -9.38 -14.84 -58.36
N ALA A 255 -8.24 -15.18 -57.75
CA ALA A 255 -6.87 -14.72 -58.04
C ALA A 255 -6.40 -14.96 -59.49
N PRO A 256 -5.22 -14.41 -59.87
CA PRO A 256 -4.06 -15.30 -60.12
C PRO A 256 -2.71 -14.75 -59.56
N THR A 257 -1.81 -15.58 -59.00
CA THR A 257 -0.68 -16.31 -59.64
C THR A 257 0.40 -15.35 -60.21
N ALA A 258 1.71 -15.51 -60.13
CA ALA A 258 2.63 -16.63 -59.89
C ALA A 258 4.06 -16.06 -59.67
N ALA A 259 4.95 -16.88 -59.08
CA ALA A 259 6.37 -17.14 -59.45
C ALA A 259 7.35 -15.96 -59.73
N PHE A 260 8.65 -16.01 -59.44
CA PHE A 260 9.62 -17.03 -59.79
C PHE A 260 10.97 -16.72 -59.10
N THR A 261 11.80 -17.75 -58.99
CA THR A 261 13.14 -17.86 -58.41
C THR A 261 14.29 -17.30 -59.27
N ALA A 262 15.45 -17.13 -58.62
CA ALA A 262 16.82 -17.31 -59.13
C ALA A 262 17.58 -16.12 -59.77
N ALA A 263 18.59 -15.68 -59.00
CA ALA A 263 20.03 -15.57 -59.31
C ALA A 263 20.54 -15.43 -60.76
N SER A 264 21.50 -14.51 -60.95
CA SER A 264 22.87 -14.71 -61.51
C SER A 264 23.49 -13.33 -61.80
N ASP A 265 24.67 -13.05 -61.23
CA ASP A 265 25.99 -12.93 -61.91
C ASP A 265 26.11 -11.70 -62.81
N SER A 266 27.21 -10.97 -62.95
CA SER A 266 28.59 -10.91 -62.44
C SER A 266 29.17 -9.61 -63.05
N ILE A 267 30.37 -9.17 -62.67
CA ILE A 267 31.47 -8.78 -63.58
C ILE A 267 32.53 -8.02 -62.77
N ASP A 268 33.75 -8.31 -63.21
CA ASP A 268 35.03 -8.31 -62.56
C ASP A 268 35.87 -7.07 -62.93
N ALA A 269 37.10 -7.09 -62.43
CA ALA A 269 38.30 -6.34 -62.86
C ALA A 269 38.55 -4.97 -62.20
N SER A 270 39.77 -4.58 -61.83
CA SER A 270 41.08 -5.25 -61.70
C SER A 270 42.10 -4.17 -61.28
N THR A 271 43.17 -4.56 -60.57
CA THR A 271 44.55 -3.98 -60.56
C THR A 271 44.74 -2.50 -60.15
N ALA A 272 45.78 -2.05 -59.43
CA ALA A 272 47.13 -2.57 -59.14
C ALA A 272 47.67 -1.80 -57.88
N VAL A 273 48.39 -2.46 -56.93
CA VAL A 273 49.87 -2.45 -56.77
C VAL A 273 50.39 -1.13 -56.13
N SER A 274 51.12 -1.07 -55.00
CA SER A 274 52.39 -1.75 -54.67
C SER A 274 52.82 -1.55 -53.20
N ILE A 275 53.29 -2.65 -52.58
CA ILE A 275 54.51 -2.90 -51.76
C ILE A 275 54.87 -1.95 -50.58
N SER A 276 55.51 -2.37 -49.47
CA SER A 276 56.00 -3.67 -48.99
C SER A 276 56.47 -3.51 -47.54
N THR A 277 56.55 -4.65 -46.84
CA THR A 277 57.55 -5.05 -45.82
C THR A 277 57.64 -4.24 -44.52
N ALA A 278 57.89 -4.82 -43.35
CA ALA A 278 58.24 -6.15 -42.84
C ALA A 278 58.29 -5.92 -41.30
N PHE A 279 58.30 -6.86 -40.36
CA PHE A 279 58.71 -8.27 -40.26
C PHE A 279 58.04 -8.74 -38.94
N THR A 280 57.40 -9.92 -38.92
CA THR A 280 57.82 -11.15 -38.18
C THR A 280 58.07 -10.93 -36.68
N ALA A 281 57.83 -11.84 -35.74
CA ALA A 281 57.56 -13.27 -35.66
C ALA A 281 57.11 -13.45 -34.18
N SER A 282 56.58 -14.55 -33.65
CA SER A 282 56.44 -15.91 -34.11
C SER A 282 55.73 -16.67 -32.98
N THR A 283 54.87 -17.61 -33.38
CA THR A 283 54.73 -19.00 -32.86
C THR A 283 54.53 -19.26 -31.34
N CYS A 284 53.81 -20.30 -30.89
CA CYS A 284 53.07 -21.39 -31.52
C CYS A 284 52.28 -22.14 -30.44
N LYS A 285 51.11 -22.68 -30.86
CA LYS A 285 50.57 -24.04 -30.63
C LYS A 285 50.58 -24.66 -29.23
N PHE A 286 49.44 -25.24 -28.84
CA PHE A 286 49.34 -26.71 -28.79
C PHE A 286 47.89 -27.21 -28.95
N THR A 287 47.80 -28.45 -29.40
CA THR A 287 46.72 -29.16 -30.10
C THR A 287 45.75 -29.92 -29.19
N ALA A 288 44.57 -30.24 -29.74
CA ALA A 288 43.59 -31.18 -29.20
C ALA A 288 44.01 -32.65 -29.43
N ALA A 289 43.60 -33.55 -28.54
CA ALA A 289 43.54 -35.00 -28.79
C ALA A 289 42.37 -35.65 -28.01
N SER A 290 41.76 -36.63 -28.68
CA SER A 290 40.61 -37.47 -28.31
C SER A 290 41.04 -38.71 -27.51
N SER A 291 40.14 -39.29 -26.69
CA SER A 291 39.85 -40.76 -26.65
C SER A 291 38.82 -41.14 -25.56
N ALA A 292 38.05 -42.20 -25.84
CA ALA A 292 37.01 -42.80 -24.99
C ALA A 292 37.54 -43.91 -24.07
N ASN A 293 36.95 -44.13 -22.88
CA ASN A 293 36.24 -45.37 -22.48
C ASN A 293 35.75 -45.34 -21.01
N ALA A 294 34.79 -46.22 -20.71
CA ALA A 294 33.98 -46.34 -19.50
C ALA A 294 34.69 -46.91 -18.25
N ALA A 295 34.21 -46.53 -17.05
CA ALA A 295 33.79 -47.42 -15.94
C ALA A 295 33.62 -46.65 -14.61
N SER A 296 32.78 -47.20 -13.74
CA SER A 296 32.25 -46.71 -12.46
C SER A 296 33.25 -46.46 -11.33
N SER A 297 33.02 -45.43 -10.50
CA SER A 297 33.01 -45.52 -9.02
C SER A 297 32.71 -44.17 -8.34
N THR A 298 31.63 -44.17 -7.55
CA THR A 298 31.39 -43.55 -6.23
C THR A 298 32.10 -42.27 -5.75
N SER A 299 31.25 -41.35 -5.25
CA SER A 299 31.43 -40.34 -4.18
C SER A 299 32.41 -39.18 -4.35
N ALA A 300 31.86 -37.96 -4.53
CA ALA A 300 32.03 -36.80 -3.64
C ALA A 300 31.41 -35.54 -4.29
N SER A 301 30.20 -35.16 -3.87
CA SER A 301 29.58 -33.90 -4.28
C SER A 301 30.08 -32.75 -3.39
N THR A 302 31.08 -32.00 -3.87
CA THR A 302 31.43 -30.70 -3.31
C THR A 302 30.63 -29.63 -4.05
N SER A 303 29.64 -29.05 -3.38
CA SER A 303 28.80 -27.97 -3.89
C SER A 303 29.55 -26.63 -3.87
N ALA A 304 29.93 -26.11 -5.04
CA ALA A 304 30.29 -24.71 -5.21
C ALA A 304 29.13 -23.98 -5.92
N SER A 305 28.28 -23.33 -5.11
CA SER A 305 27.19 -22.47 -5.55
C SER A 305 27.74 -21.20 -6.20
N THR A 306 27.37 -20.96 -7.47
CA THR A 306 27.69 -19.75 -8.21
C THR A 306 26.53 -18.77 -8.07
N ALA A 307 26.84 -17.53 -7.64
CA ALA A 307 25.89 -16.45 -7.44
C ALA A 307 25.13 -16.09 -8.72
N ALA A 308 23.82 -16.37 -8.73
CA ALA A 308 22.90 -16.00 -9.79
C ALA A 308 22.41 -14.55 -9.59
N ALA A 309 22.42 -13.78 -10.67
CA ALA A 309 21.88 -12.42 -10.74
C ALA A 309 20.37 -12.41 -10.45
N ALA A 310 19.94 -11.54 -9.54
CA ALA A 310 18.58 -11.46 -9.05
C ALA A 310 17.72 -10.48 -9.86
N VAL A 311 16.56 -10.98 -10.31
CA VAL A 311 15.31 -10.26 -10.56
C VAL A 311 15.14 -9.10 -9.59
N GLN A 312 14.62 -7.94 -10.02
CA GLN A 312 14.10 -6.89 -9.12
C GLN A 312 12.87 -7.43 -8.37
N SER A 313 13.12 -8.30 -7.40
CA SER A 313 12.15 -8.68 -6.38
C SER A 313 11.74 -7.40 -5.67
N LEU A 314 10.44 -7.18 -5.47
CA LEU A 314 9.97 -6.14 -4.56
C LEU A 314 10.09 -6.59 -3.10
N THR A 315 10.31 -7.87 -2.86
CA THR A 315 10.43 -8.44 -1.52
C THR A 315 11.91 -8.63 -1.15
N PRO A 316 12.36 -8.10 0.00
CA PRO A 316 13.72 -8.28 0.47
C PRO A 316 14.08 -9.74 0.71
N CYS A 317 15.33 -10.07 0.38
CA CYS A 317 15.93 -11.37 0.64
C CYS A 317 17.35 -11.17 1.17
N ASP A 318 17.91 -12.22 1.80
CA ASP A 318 19.31 -12.18 2.22
C ASP A 318 20.21 -12.01 1.00
N VAL A 319 21.17 -11.08 1.10
CA VAL A 319 22.22 -10.87 0.11
C VAL A 319 23.58 -10.87 0.81
N PRO A 320 24.67 -11.23 0.10
CA PRO A 320 26.01 -11.16 0.68
C PRO A 320 26.37 -9.74 1.12
N HIS A 321 27.05 -9.62 2.26
CA HIS A 321 27.56 -8.34 2.74
C HIS A 321 28.49 -7.69 1.70
N SER A 322 28.29 -6.40 1.44
CA SER A 322 29.13 -5.63 0.52
C SER A 322 30.52 -5.45 1.10
N LYS A 323 31.55 -5.91 0.37
CA LYS A 323 32.97 -5.71 0.76
C LYS A 323 33.40 -4.23 0.70
N LYS A 324 32.59 -3.37 0.09
CA LYS A 324 32.83 -1.92 -0.06
C LYS A 324 32.04 -1.09 0.96
N ALA A 325 31.61 -1.70 2.06
CA ALA A 325 30.93 -1.01 3.13
C ALA A 325 31.31 -1.61 4.47
N ARG A 326 31.17 -0.81 5.53
CA ARG A 326 31.44 -1.24 6.91
C ARG A 326 30.32 -0.80 7.85
N TRP A 327 29.98 -1.70 8.77
CA TRP A 327 29.07 -1.42 9.88
C TRP A 327 29.86 -1.21 11.17
N PHE A 328 29.54 -0.17 11.93
CA PHE A 328 30.14 0.08 13.23
C PHE A 328 29.19 0.88 14.13
N PRO A 329 29.26 0.69 15.46
CA PRO A 329 28.56 1.57 16.39
C PRO A 329 29.27 2.92 16.50
N ALA A 330 28.49 3.99 16.67
CA ALA A 330 28.96 5.34 16.94
C ALA A 330 28.15 5.94 18.10
N HIS A 331 28.80 6.79 18.90
CA HIS A 331 28.16 7.54 19.99
C HIS A 331 27.42 6.68 21.03
N GLY A 332 27.73 5.38 21.11
CA GLY A 332 27.08 4.43 22.04
C GLY A 332 25.62 4.08 21.73
N GLU A 333 24.98 4.79 20.78
CA GLU A 333 23.55 4.64 20.50
C GLU A 333 23.17 4.66 19.01
N VAL A 334 24.12 4.89 18.10
CA VAL A 334 23.87 4.92 16.66
C VAL A 334 24.59 3.76 15.97
N LEU A 335 23.87 3.00 15.15
CA LEU A 335 24.48 2.02 14.25
C LEU A 335 24.72 2.69 12.89
N VAL A 336 25.98 2.74 12.46
CA VAL A 336 26.39 3.41 11.21
C VAL A 336 26.83 2.39 10.18
N ARG A 337 26.38 2.58 8.95
CA ARG A 337 26.92 1.98 7.72
C ARG A 337 27.60 3.06 6.90
N ARG A 338 28.89 2.87 6.62
CA ARG A 338 29.63 3.70 5.67
C ARG A 338 29.98 2.86 4.44
N ALA A 339 29.55 3.30 3.28
CA ALA A 339 30.01 2.76 2.00
C ALA A 339 31.31 3.46 1.55
N ASP A 340 32.10 2.81 0.71
CA ASP A 340 33.31 3.38 0.11
C ASP A 340 32.93 4.41 -0.95
N GLU A 341 32.83 5.66 -0.51
CA GLU A 341 32.51 6.81 -1.35
C GLU A 341 33.13 8.07 -0.74
N GLU A 342 33.67 8.93 -1.60
CA GLU A 342 34.21 10.24 -1.21
C GLU A 342 33.12 11.16 -0.63
N PRO A 343 33.50 12.17 0.17
CA PRO A 343 32.58 13.21 0.61
C PRO A 343 31.87 13.92 -0.56
N ARG A 344 30.61 14.31 -0.36
CA ARG A 344 29.82 15.11 -1.31
C ARG A 344 29.31 16.37 -0.65
N SER A 345 29.01 17.39 -1.45
CA SER A 345 28.50 18.69 -0.97
C SER A 345 27.00 18.68 -0.63
N LYS A 346 26.24 17.68 -1.09
CA LYS A 346 24.79 17.57 -0.86
C LYS A 346 24.33 16.14 -0.64
N VAL A 347 23.23 15.97 0.09
CA VAL A 347 22.72 14.68 0.56
C VAL A 347 21.25 14.53 0.20
N ALA A 348 20.88 13.34 -0.27
CA ALA A 348 19.51 12.89 -0.30
C ALA A 348 19.34 11.86 0.81
N ALA A 349 18.63 12.25 1.86
CA ALA A 349 18.40 11.44 3.04
C ALA A 349 16.98 10.87 3.03
N PHE A 350 16.81 9.65 3.53
CA PHE A 350 15.56 8.91 3.49
C PHE A 350 15.30 8.25 4.84
N ASP A 351 14.07 8.30 5.35
CA ASP A 351 13.62 7.28 6.30
C ASP A 351 13.53 5.90 5.59
N MET A 352 13.40 4.81 6.36
CA MET A 352 13.32 3.46 5.86
C MET A 352 11.91 2.85 6.00
N ASP A 353 11.35 2.84 7.21
CA ASP A 353 10.16 2.05 7.56
C ASP A 353 8.91 2.90 7.33
N GLY A 354 8.14 2.60 6.28
CA GLY A 354 7.04 3.44 5.81
C GLY A 354 7.44 4.37 4.66
N THR A 355 8.74 4.48 4.36
CA THR A 355 9.29 5.36 3.32
C THR A 355 9.91 4.60 2.15
N LEU A 356 10.98 3.83 2.39
CA LEU A 356 11.61 2.99 1.35
C LEU A 356 11.05 1.57 1.36
N LEU A 357 10.60 1.10 2.52
CA LEU A 357 10.06 -0.23 2.74
C LEU A 357 8.71 -0.15 3.44
N GLN A 358 7.78 -0.98 3.00
CA GLN A 358 6.52 -1.29 3.67
C GLN A 358 6.56 -2.74 4.16
N TRP A 359 5.53 -3.21 4.86
CA TRP A 359 5.42 -4.62 5.24
C TRP A 359 4.03 -5.19 4.99
N LYS A 360 3.99 -6.48 4.64
CA LYS A 360 2.77 -7.22 4.26
C LYS A 360 2.04 -7.82 5.45
N CYS A 361 2.68 -7.86 6.62
CA CYS A 361 2.15 -8.53 7.81
C CYS A 361 1.27 -7.61 8.67
N LYS A 362 0.35 -8.21 9.45
CA LYS A 362 -0.35 -7.49 10.51
C LYS A 362 0.58 -7.33 11.72
N GLY A 363 0.85 -6.09 12.11
CA GLY A 363 1.80 -5.76 13.17
C GLY A 363 3.23 -5.56 12.64
N TYR A 364 4.21 -5.58 13.53
CA TYR A 364 5.60 -5.30 13.16
C TYR A 364 6.26 -6.49 12.44
N PRO A 365 7.02 -6.23 11.36
CA PRO A 365 7.70 -7.28 10.60
C PRO A 365 8.75 -8.01 11.44
N SER A 366 8.87 -9.32 11.22
CA SER A 366 9.73 -10.25 11.97
C SER A 366 10.90 -10.81 11.14
N ARG A 367 10.75 -10.83 9.81
CA ARG A 367 11.67 -11.42 8.81
C ARG A 367 11.85 -10.46 7.63
N LEU A 368 12.92 -10.63 6.83
CA LEU A 368 13.17 -9.81 5.63
C LEU A 368 12.01 -9.88 4.63
N GLY A 369 11.49 -11.08 4.39
CA GLY A 369 10.37 -11.29 3.45
C GLY A 369 9.03 -10.72 3.90
N ASP A 370 8.91 -10.25 5.15
CA ASP A 370 7.72 -9.53 5.61
C ASP A 370 7.66 -8.12 5.01
N TYR A 371 8.80 -7.60 4.53
CA TYR A 371 8.91 -6.29 3.91
C TYR A 371 8.62 -6.32 2.40
N GLU A 372 8.31 -5.15 1.87
CA GLU A 372 8.16 -4.87 0.46
C GLU A 372 8.76 -3.50 0.15
N LEU A 373 9.45 -3.36 -0.96
CA LEU A 373 9.91 -2.07 -1.47
C LEU A 373 8.72 -1.14 -1.73
N TRP A 374 8.85 0.14 -1.33
CA TRP A 374 7.82 1.15 -1.53
C TRP A 374 7.29 1.15 -2.95
N SER A 375 8.19 1.29 -3.94
CA SER A 375 7.88 1.15 -5.36
C SER A 375 9.16 0.97 -6.16
N ALA A 376 9.07 0.53 -7.42
CA ALA A 376 10.25 0.47 -8.28
C ALA A 376 10.79 1.88 -8.58
N GLU A 377 9.88 2.87 -8.62
CA GLU A 377 10.15 4.29 -8.79
C GLU A 377 11.02 4.84 -7.65
N ALA A 378 10.90 4.32 -6.43
CA ALA A 378 11.76 4.73 -5.31
C ALA A 378 13.24 4.48 -5.60
N LEU A 379 13.59 3.29 -6.11
CA LEU A 379 14.98 2.99 -6.50
C LEU A 379 15.45 3.85 -7.66
N GLU A 380 14.57 4.16 -8.62
CA GLU A 380 14.91 4.99 -9.77
C GLU A 380 15.16 6.45 -9.36
N THR A 381 14.31 7.02 -8.51
CA THR A 381 14.52 8.35 -7.92
C THR A 381 15.83 8.42 -7.14
N MET A 382 16.15 7.41 -6.31
CA MET A 382 17.42 7.37 -5.60
C MET A 382 18.63 7.30 -6.54
N ARG A 383 18.57 6.48 -7.62
CA ARG A 383 19.63 6.44 -8.63
C ARG A 383 19.80 7.78 -9.35
N LYS A 384 18.69 8.44 -9.69
CA LYS A 384 18.69 9.78 -10.30
C LYS A 384 19.36 10.80 -9.39
N LEU A 385 18.96 10.87 -8.11
CA LEU A 385 19.53 11.80 -7.13
C LEU A 385 21.03 11.57 -6.93
N HIS A 386 21.48 10.32 -6.92
CA HIS A 386 22.91 9.99 -6.87
C HIS A 386 23.66 10.47 -8.11
N GLY A 387 23.06 10.31 -9.30
CA GLY A 387 23.58 10.83 -10.57
C GLY A 387 23.65 12.35 -10.63
N GLU A 388 22.78 13.05 -9.90
CA GLU A 388 22.77 14.50 -9.74
C GLU A 388 23.76 15.00 -8.67
N GLY A 389 24.57 14.10 -8.10
CA GLY A 389 25.62 14.45 -7.14
C GLY A 389 25.21 14.38 -5.67
N HIS A 390 24.04 13.85 -5.32
CA HIS A 390 23.68 13.62 -3.92
C HIS A 390 24.35 12.38 -3.35
N LYS A 391 24.79 12.43 -2.09
CA LYS A 391 25.11 11.22 -1.32
C LYS A 391 23.82 10.63 -0.79
N LEU A 392 23.63 9.31 -0.96
CA LEU A 392 22.42 8.62 -0.52
C LEU A 392 22.58 8.12 0.92
N VAL A 393 21.68 8.53 1.82
CA VAL A 393 21.75 8.15 3.23
C VAL A 393 20.38 7.72 3.77
N ILE A 394 20.32 6.60 4.48
CA ILE A 394 19.16 6.23 5.30
C ILE A 394 19.33 6.78 6.71
N LEU A 395 18.33 7.47 7.25
CA LEU A 395 18.28 7.96 8.64
C LEU A 395 17.02 7.43 9.31
N SER A 396 17.16 6.40 10.17
CA SER A 396 16.00 5.63 10.68
C SER A 396 15.99 5.45 12.20
N ASN A 397 14.79 5.51 12.80
CA ASN A 397 14.56 5.33 14.23
C ASN A 397 14.40 3.84 14.61
N GLN A 398 15.50 3.11 14.79
CA GLN A 398 15.52 1.66 15.07
C GLN A 398 15.57 1.30 16.57
N GLY A 399 14.62 1.82 17.36
CA GLY A 399 14.59 1.64 18.83
C GLY A 399 14.47 0.19 19.33
N GLY A 400 14.09 -0.74 18.44
CA GLY A 400 14.10 -2.18 18.73
C GLY A 400 15.49 -2.78 18.88
N VAL A 401 16.54 -2.13 18.34
CA VAL A 401 17.93 -2.58 18.46
C VAL A 401 18.44 -2.45 19.89
N ARG A 402 17.97 -1.45 20.66
CA ARG A 402 18.25 -1.26 22.10
C ARG A 402 19.76 -1.25 22.42
N GLY A 403 20.58 -0.63 21.57
CA GLY A 403 22.04 -0.62 21.70
C GLY A 403 22.73 -1.96 21.43
N ALA A 404 22.00 -3.04 21.16
CA ALA A 404 22.57 -4.34 20.79
C ALA A 404 22.89 -4.38 19.29
N PHE A 405 24.06 -3.86 18.92
CA PHE A 405 24.56 -3.76 17.54
C PHE A 405 24.81 -5.13 16.85
N THR A 406 24.75 -6.20 17.64
CA THR A 406 24.80 -7.60 17.24
C THR A 406 23.56 -8.30 17.83
N GLY A 407 22.73 -8.89 16.98
CA GLY A 407 21.44 -9.47 17.39
C GLY A 407 20.42 -9.55 16.25
N LYS A 408 19.30 -10.24 16.45
CA LYS A 408 18.32 -10.53 15.38
C LYS A 408 17.72 -9.27 14.73
N ILE A 409 17.47 -8.22 15.51
CA ILE A 409 16.89 -6.97 15.01
C ILE A 409 17.94 -6.17 14.23
N ALA A 410 19.14 -5.99 14.80
CA ALA A 410 20.25 -5.34 14.11
C ALA A 410 20.65 -6.07 12.82
N THR A 411 20.71 -7.40 12.83
CA THR A 411 21.06 -8.22 11.65
C THR A 411 20.05 -8.05 10.53
N ARG A 412 18.76 -8.01 10.86
CA ARG A 412 17.68 -7.76 9.89
C ARG A 412 17.77 -6.36 9.30
N PHE A 413 17.98 -5.33 10.13
CA PHE A 413 18.19 -3.96 9.64
C PHE A 413 19.38 -3.91 8.66
N LYS A 414 20.51 -4.54 9.01
CA LYS A 414 21.68 -4.63 8.12
C LYS A 414 21.35 -5.32 6.81
N GLY A 415 20.64 -6.46 6.86
CA GLY A 415 20.22 -7.22 5.69
C GLY A 415 19.27 -6.43 4.75
N LEU A 416 18.35 -5.63 5.31
CA LEU A 416 17.48 -4.76 4.51
C LEU A 416 18.29 -3.69 3.77
N VAL A 417 19.23 -3.04 4.45
CA VAL A 417 20.07 -2.00 3.83
C VAL A 417 21.03 -2.60 2.80
N GLU A 418 21.58 -3.78 3.05
CA GLU A 418 22.41 -4.51 2.08
C GLU A 418 21.63 -4.91 0.84
N TRP A 419 20.39 -5.38 1.03
CA TRP A 419 19.49 -5.68 -0.06
C TRP A 419 19.14 -4.42 -0.87
N LEU A 420 18.81 -3.31 -0.20
CA LEU A 420 18.54 -2.03 -0.87
C LEU A 420 19.75 -1.55 -1.68
N GLU A 421 20.97 -1.62 -1.15
CA GLU A 421 22.19 -1.28 -1.90
C GLU A 421 22.37 -2.19 -3.13
N ALA A 422 22.15 -3.51 -2.98
CA ALA A 422 22.26 -4.46 -4.07
C ALA A 422 21.25 -4.16 -5.21
N GLN A 423 20.04 -3.73 -4.86
CA GLN A 423 19.03 -3.30 -5.84
C GLN A 423 19.38 -1.93 -6.46
N LEU A 424 19.86 -0.97 -5.67
CA LEU A 424 20.24 0.37 -6.13
C LEU A 424 21.43 0.33 -7.09
N GLN A 425 22.39 -0.57 -6.85
CA GLN A 425 23.69 -0.59 -7.53
C GLN A 425 24.40 0.77 -7.43
N ARG A 426 24.29 1.43 -6.27
CA ARG A 426 24.94 2.69 -5.89
C ARG A 426 25.34 2.62 -4.41
N PRO A 427 26.40 3.33 -3.97
CA PRO A 427 26.76 3.41 -2.56
C PRO A 427 25.58 3.92 -1.72
N LEU A 428 25.26 3.22 -0.65
CA LEU A 428 24.17 3.58 0.26
C LEU A 428 24.67 3.65 1.69
N HIS A 429 24.62 4.82 2.31
CA HIS A 429 24.99 4.98 3.72
C HIS A 429 23.75 4.81 4.61
N ALA A 430 23.93 4.46 5.87
CA ALA A 430 22.79 4.32 6.79
C ALA A 430 23.18 4.67 8.23
N LEU A 431 22.29 5.36 8.94
CA LEU A 431 22.38 5.61 10.36
C LEU A 431 21.06 5.20 11.01
N ALA A 432 21.18 4.41 12.07
CA ALA A 432 20.05 3.92 12.84
C ALA A 432 20.19 4.36 14.31
N ALA A 433 19.26 5.19 14.78
CA ALA A 433 19.14 5.53 16.19
C ALA A 433 18.55 4.33 16.96
N THR A 434 19.36 3.72 17.83
CA THR A 434 19.04 2.39 18.41
C THR A 434 18.32 2.43 19.75
N ILE A 435 18.25 3.61 20.38
CA ILE A 435 17.63 3.78 21.70
C ILE A 435 16.14 4.14 21.54
N PRO A 436 15.22 3.44 22.22
CA PRO A 436 13.78 3.69 22.09
C PRO A 436 13.30 4.93 22.83
N LYS A 437 14.06 5.40 23.83
CA LYS A 437 13.78 6.62 24.58
C LYS A 437 14.20 7.86 23.78
N VAL A 438 13.76 9.04 24.24
CA VAL A 438 14.23 10.33 23.69
C VAL A 438 15.75 10.39 23.80
N SER A 439 16.43 10.68 22.69
CA SER A 439 17.87 10.90 22.64
C SER A 439 18.23 11.88 21.54
N ALA A 440 19.46 12.41 21.57
CA ALA A 440 19.93 13.41 20.62
C ALA A 440 19.94 12.90 19.17
N TYR A 441 19.97 11.58 18.96
CA TYR A 441 20.03 10.97 17.64
C TYR A 441 18.69 10.43 17.16
N ARG A 442 17.71 10.27 18.04
CA ARG A 442 16.37 9.80 17.66
C ARG A 442 15.56 10.95 17.05
N LYS A 443 15.10 10.80 15.80
CA LYS A 443 14.22 11.80 15.16
C LYS A 443 13.00 12.07 16.05
N PRO A 444 12.61 13.34 16.28
CA PRO A 444 12.98 14.53 15.49
C PRO A 444 14.28 15.26 15.87
N ALA A 445 15.10 14.74 16.78
CA ALA A 445 16.39 15.34 17.11
C ALA A 445 17.40 15.23 15.94
N THR A 446 18.25 16.23 15.78
CA THR A 446 19.13 16.43 14.62
C THR A 446 20.43 15.62 14.67
N GLY A 447 20.74 14.93 15.78
CA GLY A 447 22.04 14.30 16.00
C GLY A 447 22.41 13.25 14.95
N MET A 448 21.44 12.55 14.34
CA MET A 448 21.72 11.66 13.21
C MET A 448 22.25 12.38 11.98
N TRP A 449 21.87 13.64 11.74
CA TRP A 449 22.43 14.45 10.66
C TRP A 449 23.89 14.80 10.93
N SER A 450 24.20 15.26 12.14
CA SER A 450 25.57 15.56 12.55
C SER A 450 26.47 14.32 12.50
N ALA A 451 25.97 13.17 12.97
CA ALA A 451 26.68 11.90 12.88
C ALA A 451 26.87 11.43 11.43
N MET A 452 25.94 11.72 10.53
CA MET A 452 26.06 11.42 9.10
C MET A 452 27.23 12.21 8.49
N GLU A 453 27.31 13.52 8.76
CA GLU A 453 28.41 14.36 8.27
C GLU A 453 29.77 13.85 8.78
N GLU A 454 29.85 13.56 10.08
CA GLU A 454 31.05 13.03 10.74
C GLU A 454 31.50 11.69 10.15
N HIS A 455 30.61 10.69 10.16
CA HIS A 455 31.00 9.29 9.94
C HIS A 455 30.89 8.83 8.49
N THR A 456 30.03 9.47 7.68
CA THR A 456 29.77 9.07 6.29
C THR A 456 30.21 10.12 5.27
N ASN A 457 30.44 11.36 5.69
CA ASN A 457 30.90 12.46 4.83
C ASN A 457 32.26 13.05 5.24
N GLY A 458 33.06 12.32 6.03
CA GLY A 458 34.42 12.72 6.39
C GLY A 458 34.50 13.99 7.24
N GLY A 459 33.44 14.31 7.99
CA GLY A 459 33.32 15.56 8.77
C GLY A 459 32.97 16.79 7.93
N VAL A 460 32.83 16.65 6.61
CA VAL A 460 32.48 17.77 5.73
C VAL A 460 30.98 18.05 5.84
N LYS A 461 30.66 19.28 6.26
CA LYS A 461 29.29 19.78 6.31
C LYS A 461 28.69 19.87 4.91
N VAL A 462 27.42 19.48 4.78
CA VAL A 462 26.71 19.51 3.50
C VAL A 462 25.81 20.74 3.39
N SER A 463 25.54 21.18 2.15
CA SER A 463 24.58 22.23 1.84
C SER A 463 23.18 21.74 2.18
N ILE A 464 22.48 22.45 3.07
CA ILE A 464 21.11 22.09 3.49
C ILE A 464 20.10 22.39 2.38
N GLU A 465 20.28 23.51 1.68
CA GLU A 465 19.38 23.96 0.61
C GLU A 465 19.43 23.07 -0.62
N ASP A 466 20.62 22.51 -0.91
CA ASP A 466 20.81 21.55 -2.01
C ASP A 466 20.57 20.10 -1.58
N SER A 467 20.24 19.86 -0.31
CA SER A 467 19.92 18.54 0.22
C SER A 467 18.41 18.34 0.32
N LEU A 468 17.97 17.12 0.62
CA LEU A 468 16.56 16.84 0.89
C LEU A 468 16.41 15.67 1.86
N PHE A 469 15.27 15.64 2.55
CA PHE A 469 14.86 14.54 3.40
C PHE A 469 13.49 13.99 2.98
N VAL A 470 13.39 12.67 2.81
CA VAL A 470 12.12 11.99 2.50
C VAL A 470 11.72 11.12 3.70
N GLY A 471 10.47 11.26 4.16
CA GLY A 471 9.96 10.48 5.29
C GLY A 471 8.43 10.46 5.37
N ASP A 472 7.85 9.40 5.94
CA ASP A 472 6.41 9.20 6.05
C ASP A 472 5.79 9.79 7.31
N MET A 473 6.55 9.99 8.39
CA MET A 473 6.05 10.59 9.63
C MET A 473 5.96 12.11 9.50
N ALA A 474 4.99 12.55 8.70
CA ALA A 474 4.80 13.93 8.29
C ALA A 474 3.75 14.69 9.12
N GLY A 475 3.14 14.05 10.12
CA GLY A 475 2.10 14.65 10.96
C GLY A 475 0.75 14.79 10.27
N ARG A 476 0.47 13.92 9.28
CA ARG A 476 -0.81 13.83 8.58
C ARG A 476 -1.86 13.14 9.46
N ALA A 477 -3.13 13.26 9.08
CA ALA A 477 -4.21 12.57 9.78
C ALA A 477 -4.01 11.04 9.67
N GLY A 478 -3.69 10.38 10.78
CA GLY A 478 -3.40 8.95 10.83
C GLY A 478 -1.92 8.62 11.02
N ASP A 479 -1.01 9.60 10.85
CA ASP A 479 0.39 9.41 11.22
C ASP A 479 0.52 9.30 12.74
N ALA A 480 1.39 8.41 13.22
CA ALA A 480 1.65 8.25 14.65
C ALA A 480 2.43 9.43 15.25
N SER A 481 3.19 10.15 14.42
CA SER A 481 3.97 11.33 14.78
C SER A 481 4.32 12.19 13.56
N SER A 482 4.91 13.35 13.80
CA SER A 482 5.54 14.22 12.79
C SER A 482 7.07 14.14 12.79
N SER A 483 7.66 13.06 13.31
CA SER A 483 9.09 12.99 13.61
C SER A 483 10.00 13.24 12.41
N ASP A 484 9.59 12.88 11.19
CA ASP A 484 10.41 13.07 9.99
C ASP A 484 10.36 14.50 9.47
N ARG A 485 9.16 15.09 9.43
CA ARG A 485 8.97 16.49 9.07
C ARG A 485 9.66 17.40 10.07
N ASP A 486 9.50 17.12 11.35
CA ASP A 486 10.08 17.92 12.43
C ASP A 486 11.61 17.73 12.47
N PHE A 487 12.13 16.54 12.15
CA PHE A 487 13.58 16.33 11.95
C PHE A 487 14.14 17.24 10.86
N ALA A 488 13.51 17.28 9.68
CA ALA A 488 13.96 18.14 8.59
C ALA A 488 13.89 19.63 8.97
N SER A 489 12.80 20.04 9.62
CA SER A 489 12.63 21.40 10.13
C SER A 489 13.72 21.76 11.15
N ASN A 490 14.05 20.86 12.08
CA ASN A 490 15.06 21.10 13.11
C ASN A 490 16.46 21.20 12.50
N VAL A 491 16.83 20.30 11.58
CA VAL A 491 18.11 20.36 10.86
C VAL A 491 18.24 21.69 10.10
N GLY A 492 17.18 22.10 9.41
CA GLY A 492 17.14 23.40 8.74
C GLY A 492 17.31 24.58 9.71
N SER A 493 16.53 24.59 10.80
CA SER A 493 16.57 25.67 11.80
C SER A 493 17.95 25.83 12.44
N GLU A 494 18.62 24.72 12.79
CA GLU A 494 19.97 24.75 13.37
C GLU A 494 21.03 25.31 12.40
N ARG A 495 20.74 25.27 11.10
CA ARG A 495 21.67 25.65 10.04
C ARG A 495 21.27 26.95 9.33
N GLY A 496 20.19 27.60 9.77
CA GLY A 496 19.69 28.83 9.19
C GLY A 496 19.20 28.69 7.75
N ALA A 497 18.78 27.48 7.35
CA ALA A 497 18.35 27.16 6.00
C ALA A 497 17.10 26.26 6.04
N VAL A 498 16.42 26.08 4.91
CA VAL A 498 15.33 25.11 4.82
C VAL A 498 15.89 23.82 4.26
N LEU A 499 15.70 22.70 4.96
CA LEU A 499 15.91 21.37 4.39
C LEU A 499 14.60 20.92 3.73
N PRO A 500 14.52 20.83 2.39
CA PRO A 500 13.35 20.32 1.69
C PRO A 500 12.91 18.97 2.25
N PHE A 501 11.64 18.91 2.69
CA PHE A 501 11.01 17.68 3.17
C PHE A 501 9.96 17.20 2.17
N LEU A 502 10.02 15.93 1.79
CA LEU A 502 9.04 15.28 0.93
C LEU A 502 8.46 14.05 1.63
N THR A 503 7.17 13.78 1.41
CA THR A 503 6.63 12.47 1.75
C THR A 503 7.01 11.45 0.68
N PRO A 504 6.96 10.13 0.96
CA PRO A 504 7.31 9.11 -0.03
C PRO A 504 6.40 9.18 -1.26
N GLU A 505 5.13 9.54 -1.09
CA GLU A 505 4.19 9.73 -2.19
C GLU A 505 4.58 10.90 -3.10
N ALA A 506 5.08 11.99 -2.52
CA ALA A 506 5.54 13.15 -3.26
C ALA A 506 6.87 12.86 -3.99
N ALA A 507 7.77 12.09 -3.36
CA ALA A 507 9.09 11.78 -3.91
C ALA A 507 9.07 10.63 -4.94
N PHE A 508 8.23 9.62 -4.75
CA PHE A 508 8.25 8.36 -5.50
C PHE A 508 6.94 8.02 -6.20
N GLY A 509 5.86 8.78 -5.95
CA GLY A 509 4.52 8.38 -6.34
C GLY A 509 3.90 7.35 -5.38
N PRO A 510 2.70 6.83 -5.68
CA PRO A 510 2.01 5.91 -4.80
C PRO A 510 2.84 4.64 -4.56
N ALA A 511 2.76 4.09 -3.36
CA ALA A 511 3.38 2.80 -3.08
C ALA A 511 2.85 1.72 -4.03
N ALA A 512 3.69 0.71 -4.31
CA ALA A 512 3.35 -0.48 -5.07
C ALA A 512 2.13 -1.24 -4.49
N GLY A 513 1.82 -1.02 -3.20
CA GLY A 513 0.61 -1.47 -2.51
C GLY A 513 -0.36 -0.36 -2.06
N GLY A 514 -0.16 0.89 -2.51
CA GLY A 514 -0.94 2.08 -2.15
C GLY A 514 -2.27 2.21 -2.92
N ALA A 515 -2.38 1.59 -4.09
CA ALA A 515 -3.63 0.93 -4.41
C ALA A 515 -3.70 -0.25 -3.46
N LYS A 516 -4.66 -0.29 -2.53
CA LYS A 516 -5.07 -1.59 -1.98
C LYS A 516 -5.44 -2.45 -3.19
N ALA A 517 -4.47 -3.20 -3.71
CA ALA A 517 -4.70 -4.51 -4.20
C ALA A 517 -5.32 -5.21 -2.98
N VAL A 518 -6.65 -5.19 -2.94
CA VAL A 518 -7.37 -6.34 -2.45
C VAL A 518 -6.59 -7.50 -3.03
N ALA A 519 -5.97 -8.31 -2.17
CA ALA A 519 -5.54 -9.62 -2.57
C ALA A 519 -6.82 -10.36 -2.97
N LEU A 520 -7.28 -10.08 -4.19
CA LEU A 520 -8.11 -10.97 -4.95
C LEU A 520 -7.16 -12.13 -5.25
N SER A 521 -7.10 -13.03 -4.29
CA SER A 521 -7.07 -14.46 -4.59
C SER A 521 -8.39 -14.92 -5.22
N ALA A 522 -9.19 -14.00 -5.79
CA ALA A 522 -10.18 -14.36 -6.77
C ALA A 522 -9.45 -14.72 -8.07
N PRO A 523 -9.92 -15.74 -8.80
CA PRO A 523 -9.39 -16.07 -10.11
C PRO A 523 -9.32 -14.80 -10.96
N VAL A 524 -8.25 -14.64 -11.73
CA VAL A 524 -8.15 -13.58 -12.75
C VAL A 524 -9.33 -13.79 -13.69
N GLU A 525 -10.42 -13.05 -13.46
CA GLU A 525 -11.50 -12.90 -14.43
C GLU A 525 -10.87 -12.21 -15.62
N THR A 526 -10.54 -12.99 -16.65
CA THR A 526 -10.16 -12.46 -17.94
C THR A 526 -11.27 -11.54 -18.41
N SER A 527 -10.96 -10.27 -18.69
CA SER A 527 -11.94 -9.31 -19.18
C SER A 527 -12.69 -9.93 -20.38
N PRO A 528 -14.02 -9.90 -20.41
CA PRO A 528 -14.78 -10.49 -21.51
C PRO A 528 -14.34 -9.93 -22.86
N ALA A 529 -14.44 -10.72 -23.93
CA ALA A 529 -14.04 -10.30 -25.27
C ALA A 529 -14.72 -9.00 -25.71
N ALA A 530 -16.00 -8.81 -25.34
CA ALA A 530 -16.76 -7.58 -25.56
C ALA A 530 -16.12 -6.36 -24.89
N ALA A 531 -15.60 -6.51 -23.67
CA ALA A 531 -14.92 -5.43 -22.96
C ALA A 531 -13.59 -5.05 -23.62
N LEU A 532 -12.83 -6.04 -24.12
CA LEU A 532 -11.61 -5.79 -24.88
C LEU A 532 -11.90 -5.07 -26.20
N ALA A 533 -12.95 -5.49 -26.91
CA ALA A 533 -13.40 -4.83 -28.14
C ALA A 533 -13.83 -3.38 -27.89
N ALA A 534 -14.69 -3.14 -26.89
CA ALA A 534 -15.15 -1.81 -26.53
C ALA A 534 -13.99 -0.90 -26.08
N ARG A 535 -13.04 -1.43 -25.30
CA ARG A 535 -11.83 -0.69 -24.89
C ARG A 535 -10.96 -0.31 -26.08
N ARG A 536 -10.73 -1.23 -27.03
CA ARG A 536 -9.96 -0.94 -28.25
C ARG A 536 -10.66 0.13 -29.09
N ALA A 537 -11.98 0.07 -29.22
CA ALA A 537 -12.76 1.07 -29.94
C ALA A 537 -12.69 2.45 -29.27
N LEU A 538 -12.83 2.51 -27.94
CA LEU A 538 -12.73 3.76 -27.20
C LEU A 538 -11.34 4.39 -27.34
N LEU A 539 -10.27 3.61 -27.12
CA LEU A 539 -8.89 4.09 -27.21
C LEU A 539 -8.48 4.45 -28.64
N GLY A 540 -9.02 3.74 -29.63
CA GLY A 540 -8.75 4.00 -31.04
C GLY A 540 -9.60 5.11 -31.66
N GLY A 541 -10.51 5.73 -30.91
CA GLY A 541 -11.38 6.79 -31.42
C GLY A 541 -12.44 6.31 -32.42
N TYR A 542 -12.72 5.00 -32.47
CA TYR A 542 -13.72 4.40 -33.37
C TYR A 542 -14.91 3.77 -32.63
N LEU A 543 -15.13 4.14 -31.37
CA LEU A 543 -16.35 3.78 -30.67
C LEU A 543 -17.54 4.61 -31.19
N SER A 544 -18.63 3.93 -31.56
CA SER A 544 -19.87 4.56 -32.01
C SER A 544 -21.01 4.30 -31.03
N GLY A 545 -21.86 5.30 -30.80
CA GLY A 545 -23.06 5.24 -29.99
C GLY A 545 -24.31 4.84 -30.79
N PRO A 546 -25.51 4.80 -30.16
CA PRO A 546 -25.78 5.24 -28.79
C PRO A 546 -25.24 4.30 -27.70
N LEU A 547 -24.84 4.85 -26.56
CA LEU A 547 -24.41 4.10 -25.38
C LEU A 547 -24.81 4.81 -24.08
N MET A 548 -24.81 4.08 -22.96
CA MET A 548 -25.00 4.64 -21.62
C MET A 548 -23.70 4.60 -20.82
N LEU A 549 -23.32 5.71 -20.18
CA LEU A 549 -22.19 5.82 -19.26
C LEU A 549 -22.67 6.10 -17.84
N LEU A 550 -22.43 5.17 -16.92
CA LEU A 550 -22.73 5.33 -15.49
C LEU A 550 -21.50 5.87 -14.74
N LEU A 551 -21.67 6.97 -14.01
CA LEU A 551 -20.66 7.40 -13.05
C LEU A 551 -20.82 6.61 -11.74
N CYS A 552 -19.74 6.08 -11.19
CA CYS A 552 -19.75 5.38 -9.90
C CYS A 552 -18.76 6.03 -8.95
N GLY A 553 -19.22 6.67 -7.87
CA GLY A 553 -18.35 7.33 -6.92
C GLY A 553 -19.08 8.11 -5.83
N GLY A 554 -18.46 8.19 -4.66
CA GLY A 554 -18.96 8.93 -3.50
C GLY A 554 -19.22 10.41 -3.79
N GLN A 555 -19.86 11.12 -2.86
CA GLN A 555 -19.91 12.58 -2.95
C GLN A 555 -18.47 13.14 -2.93
N GLY A 556 -18.22 14.30 -3.56
CA GLY A 556 -16.85 14.82 -3.66
C GLY A 556 -15.88 14.10 -4.61
N SER A 557 -16.22 12.92 -5.15
CA SER A 557 -15.34 12.12 -6.03
C SER A 557 -15.03 12.75 -7.40
N GLY A 558 -15.73 13.82 -7.80
CA GLY A 558 -15.51 14.49 -9.09
C GLY A 558 -16.48 14.08 -10.21
N LYS A 559 -17.63 13.48 -9.88
CA LYS A 559 -18.66 13.14 -10.89
C LYS A 559 -19.14 14.34 -11.71
N SER A 560 -19.46 15.44 -11.05
CA SER A 560 -19.88 16.68 -11.73
C SER A 560 -18.76 17.27 -12.58
N PHE A 561 -17.49 17.10 -12.17
CA PHE A 561 -16.33 17.44 -12.99
C PHE A 561 -16.28 16.58 -14.26
N ALA A 562 -16.48 15.25 -14.14
CA ALA A 562 -16.56 14.37 -15.32
C ALA A 562 -17.68 14.79 -16.30
N CYS A 563 -18.83 15.21 -15.78
CA CYS A 563 -19.94 15.70 -16.60
C CYS A 563 -19.55 16.98 -17.36
N ALA A 564 -18.93 17.93 -16.67
CA ALA A 564 -18.48 19.19 -17.27
C ALA A 564 -17.41 18.95 -18.35
N GLU A 565 -16.42 18.11 -18.07
CA GLU A 565 -15.37 17.74 -19.02
C GLU A 565 -15.94 17.09 -20.29
N LEU A 566 -16.90 16.17 -20.14
CA LEU A 566 -17.53 15.52 -21.27
C LEU A 566 -18.33 16.52 -22.11
N LEU A 567 -19.17 17.35 -21.50
CA LEU A 567 -19.97 18.35 -22.21
C LEU A 567 -19.13 19.46 -22.85
N ALA A 568 -17.97 19.80 -22.28
CA ALA A 568 -17.07 20.78 -22.85
C ALA A 568 -16.39 20.28 -24.14
N CYS A 569 -16.16 18.97 -24.25
CA CYS A 569 -15.42 18.38 -25.37
C CYS A 569 -16.33 17.71 -26.41
N ALA A 570 -17.52 17.26 -26.02
CA ALA A 570 -18.42 16.52 -26.88
C ALA A 570 -19.24 17.46 -27.79
N PRO A 571 -19.61 17.03 -29.01
CA PRO A 571 -20.61 17.72 -29.81
C PRO A 571 -21.92 17.90 -29.01
N HIS A 572 -22.52 19.08 -29.11
CA HIS A 572 -23.66 19.52 -28.26
C HIS A 572 -24.89 18.58 -28.32
N ASP A 573 -25.01 17.79 -29.39
CA ASP A 573 -26.17 16.95 -29.66
C ASP A 573 -25.92 15.47 -29.37
N ALA A 574 -24.65 15.08 -29.14
CA ALA A 574 -24.23 13.69 -29.04
C ALA A 574 -24.51 13.07 -27.66
N TRP A 575 -24.49 13.88 -26.60
CA TRP A 575 -24.58 13.41 -25.22
C TRP A 575 -25.67 14.12 -24.42
N VAL A 576 -26.41 13.35 -23.64
CA VAL A 576 -27.35 13.85 -22.63
C VAL A 576 -26.84 13.48 -21.24
N VAL A 577 -26.53 14.49 -20.44
CA VAL A 577 -26.22 14.30 -19.00
C VAL A 577 -27.52 14.32 -18.20
N VAL A 578 -27.77 13.23 -17.47
CA VAL A 578 -28.91 13.07 -16.58
C VAL A 578 -28.42 13.08 -15.14
N CYS A 579 -28.51 14.24 -14.49
CA CYS A 579 -28.11 14.42 -13.09
C CYS A 579 -29.33 14.40 -12.17
N GLN A 580 -29.34 13.50 -11.18
CA GLN A 580 -30.47 13.39 -10.26
C GLN A 580 -30.65 14.65 -9.39
N ASP A 581 -29.55 15.35 -9.08
CA ASP A 581 -29.57 16.56 -8.27
C ASP A 581 -30.24 17.75 -8.97
N THR A 582 -30.46 17.68 -10.29
CA THR A 582 -31.02 18.78 -11.09
C THR A 582 -32.20 18.37 -12.00
N ILE A 583 -32.58 17.09 -12.04
CA ILE A 583 -33.58 16.55 -12.98
C ILE A 583 -35.00 17.13 -12.81
N ALA A 584 -35.31 17.76 -11.67
CA ALA A 584 -36.60 18.40 -11.42
C ALA A 584 -36.51 19.92 -11.59
N ASN A 585 -36.33 20.40 -12.82
CA ASN A 585 -36.22 21.83 -13.17
C ASN A 585 -35.10 22.54 -12.38
N GLY A 586 -33.90 21.94 -12.35
CA GLY A 586 -32.76 22.46 -11.60
C GLY A 586 -32.76 22.08 -10.11
N LYS A 587 -33.74 21.30 -9.65
CA LYS A 587 -33.83 20.77 -8.28
C LYS A 587 -33.63 19.26 -8.23
N PRO A 588 -33.30 18.69 -7.06
CA PRO A 588 -33.19 17.25 -6.88
C PRO A 588 -34.51 16.52 -7.19
N GLY A 589 -34.42 15.39 -7.88
CA GLY A 589 -35.57 14.58 -8.27
C GLY A 589 -35.45 13.10 -7.88
N LYS A 590 -36.51 12.34 -8.19
CA LYS A 590 -36.55 10.90 -7.98
C LYS A 590 -35.79 10.15 -9.08
N ARG A 591 -35.25 8.97 -8.75
CA ARG A 591 -34.56 8.06 -9.69
C ARG A 591 -35.38 7.83 -10.96
N GLU A 592 -36.67 7.60 -10.83
CA GLU A 592 -37.56 7.18 -11.92
C GLU A 592 -37.61 8.25 -13.03
N LYS A 593 -37.43 9.54 -12.67
CA LYS A 593 -37.30 10.62 -13.64
C LYS A 593 -35.99 10.53 -14.42
N CYS A 594 -34.89 10.16 -13.77
CA CYS A 594 -33.61 9.94 -14.44
C CYS A 594 -33.72 8.76 -15.43
N GLU A 595 -34.35 7.65 -15.02
CA GLU A 595 -34.58 6.51 -15.91
C GLU A 595 -35.47 6.89 -17.11
N ALA A 596 -36.55 7.63 -16.88
CA ALA A 596 -37.42 8.11 -17.96
C ALA A 596 -36.66 8.99 -18.94
N LYS A 597 -35.86 9.94 -18.45
CA LYS A 597 -35.05 10.81 -19.30
C LYS A 597 -33.96 10.05 -20.06
N ALA A 598 -33.37 9.03 -19.44
CA ALA A 598 -32.41 8.15 -20.09
C ALA A 598 -33.07 7.35 -21.23
N ARG A 599 -34.26 6.76 -21.00
CA ARG A 599 -35.03 6.06 -22.05
C ARG A 599 -35.34 6.99 -23.23
N GLU A 600 -35.84 8.19 -22.95
CA GLU A 600 -36.16 9.21 -23.97
C GLU A 600 -34.92 9.56 -24.81
N ALA A 601 -33.78 9.81 -24.16
CA ALA A 601 -32.55 10.18 -24.85
C ALA A 601 -31.96 9.04 -25.69
N LEU A 602 -31.97 7.81 -25.17
CA LEU A 602 -31.51 6.63 -25.90
C LEU A 602 -32.42 6.31 -27.10
N ALA A 603 -33.74 6.45 -26.94
CA ALA A 603 -34.70 6.28 -28.04
C ALA A 603 -34.49 7.34 -29.15
N ALA A 604 -33.98 8.52 -28.80
CA ALA A 604 -33.57 9.55 -29.75
C ALA A 604 -32.17 9.32 -30.35
N GLY A 605 -31.54 8.16 -30.13
CA GLY A 605 -30.23 7.80 -30.69
C GLY A 605 -29.04 8.53 -30.06
N ARG A 606 -29.21 9.17 -28.89
CA ARG A 606 -28.14 9.91 -28.20
C ARG A 606 -27.45 9.07 -27.14
N CYS A 607 -26.18 9.37 -26.87
CA CYS A 607 -25.48 8.80 -25.72
C CYS A 607 -26.00 9.44 -24.43
N VAL A 608 -25.99 8.69 -23.33
CA VAL A 608 -26.49 9.16 -22.04
C VAL A 608 -25.43 8.96 -20.97
N LEU A 609 -25.13 10.02 -20.21
CA LEU A 609 -24.35 9.93 -18.98
C LEU A 609 -25.27 10.08 -17.77
N ILE A 610 -25.21 9.16 -16.81
CA ILE A 610 -25.99 9.25 -15.57
C ILE A 610 -25.10 9.73 -14.43
N ASP A 611 -25.35 10.96 -13.95
CA ASP A 611 -24.68 11.53 -12.78
C ASP A 611 -25.46 11.20 -11.50
N ARG A 612 -25.08 10.06 -10.91
CA ARG A 612 -25.49 9.60 -9.59
C ARG A 612 -24.34 8.88 -8.92
N MET A 613 -24.45 8.61 -7.63
CA MET A 613 -23.35 7.98 -6.88
C MET A 613 -23.09 6.51 -7.25
N HIS A 614 -24.14 5.73 -7.55
CA HIS A 614 -24.05 4.31 -7.94
C HIS A 614 -23.06 3.48 -7.09
N LEU A 615 -23.18 3.56 -5.76
CA LEU A 615 -22.27 2.92 -4.81
C LEU A 615 -22.45 1.40 -4.72
N GLU A 616 -23.66 0.90 -5.00
CA GLU A 616 -24.03 -0.51 -4.82
C GLU A 616 -24.66 -1.10 -6.09
N PRO A 617 -24.58 -2.43 -6.31
CA PRO A 617 -25.18 -3.09 -7.48
C PRO A 617 -26.67 -2.77 -7.66
N SER A 618 -27.44 -2.77 -6.57
CA SER A 618 -28.88 -2.44 -6.57
C SER A 618 -29.19 -1.02 -7.07
N GLN A 619 -28.22 -0.10 -6.99
CA GLN A 619 -28.36 1.26 -7.51
C GLN A 619 -28.07 1.33 -9.01
N ARG A 620 -27.24 0.42 -9.54
CA ARG A 620 -26.83 0.34 -10.95
C ARG A 620 -27.80 -0.47 -11.79
N GLU A 621 -28.34 -1.55 -11.22
CA GLU A 621 -29.27 -2.48 -11.87
C GLU A 621 -30.41 -1.79 -12.64
N PRO A 622 -31.12 -0.77 -12.12
CA PRO A 622 -32.21 -0.14 -12.87
C PRO A 622 -31.74 0.53 -14.17
N PHE A 623 -30.55 1.11 -14.19
CA PHE A 623 -30.01 1.77 -15.38
C PHE A 623 -29.40 0.77 -16.36
N VAL A 624 -28.80 -0.31 -15.86
CA VAL A 624 -28.39 -1.43 -16.72
C VAL A 624 -29.61 -2.04 -17.41
N ALA A 625 -30.72 -2.21 -16.69
CA ALA A 625 -31.97 -2.68 -17.28
C ALA A 625 -32.53 -1.72 -18.34
N VAL A 626 -32.42 -0.40 -18.12
CA VAL A 626 -32.79 0.62 -19.13
C VAL A 626 -31.93 0.49 -20.39
N ALA A 627 -30.61 0.35 -20.24
CA ALA A 627 -29.71 0.18 -21.38
C ALA A 627 -29.98 -1.12 -22.14
N ALA A 628 -30.18 -2.23 -21.42
CA ALA A 628 -30.50 -3.53 -21.97
C ALA A 628 -31.83 -3.50 -22.75
N ALA A 629 -32.88 -2.88 -22.21
CA ALA A 629 -34.16 -2.72 -22.89
C ALA A 629 -34.07 -1.87 -24.17
N ALA A 630 -33.12 -0.93 -24.23
CA ALA A 630 -32.84 -0.13 -25.42
C ALA A 630 -31.85 -0.79 -26.39
N GLY A 631 -31.29 -1.97 -26.05
CA GLY A 631 -30.28 -2.65 -26.86
C GLY A 631 -28.94 -1.90 -26.97
N VAL A 632 -28.63 -1.02 -26.02
CA VAL A 632 -27.40 -0.21 -26.04
C VAL A 632 -26.37 -0.72 -25.03
N PRO A 633 -25.06 -0.63 -25.33
CA PRO A 633 -24.02 -0.99 -24.37
C PRO A 633 -24.02 -0.02 -23.18
N VAL A 634 -23.75 -0.57 -21.99
CA VAL A 634 -23.60 0.21 -20.76
C VAL A 634 -22.16 0.15 -20.26
N HIS A 635 -21.55 1.31 -20.07
CA HIS A 635 -20.21 1.49 -19.58
C HIS A 635 -20.24 2.09 -18.16
N ALA A 636 -19.21 1.85 -17.35
CA ALA A 636 -19.03 2.52 -16.07
C ALA A 636 -17.72 3.31 -16.03
N LEU A 637 -17.78 4.54 -15.51
CA LEU A 637 -16.62 5.30 -15.06
C LEU A 637 -16.60 5.33 -13.52
N VAL A 638 -15.67 4.58 -12.96
CA VAL A 638 -15.50 4.36 -11.53
C VAL A 638 -14.49 5.35 -10.96
N LEU A 639 -14.97 6.26 -10.13
CA LEU A 639 -14.17 7.29 -9.46
C LEU A 639 -13.68 6.79 -8.10
N GLN A 640 -12.40 6.50 -8.00
CA GLN A 640 -11.73 5.93 -6.83
C GLN A 640 -11.00 7.00 -5.99
N THR A 641 -11.45 8.25 -6.03
CA THR A 641 -10.91 9.33 -5.21
C THR A 641 -10.94 8.96 -3.72
N SER A 642 -9.84 9.22 -3.00
CA SER A 642 -9.71 8.84 -1.60
C SER A 642 -10.78 9.52 -0.71
N PRO A 643 -11.21 8.88 0.39
CA PRO A 643 -12.15 9.48 1.33
C PRO A 643 -11.72 10.85 1.87
N GLU A 644 -10.41 11.02 2.10
CA GLU A 644 -9.81 12.27 2.56
C GLU A 644 -9.94 13.38 1.52
N GLU A 645 -9.61 13.09 0.27
CA GLU A 645 -9.70 14.07 -0.81
C GLU A 645 -11.17 14.41 -1.11
N MET A 646 -12.08 13.43 -1.06
CA MET A 646 -13.52 13.68 -1.15
C MET A 646 -14.00 14.60 -0.03
N ALA A 647 -13.58 14.36 1.22
CA ALA A 647 -13.93 15.19 2.36
C ALA A 647 -13.37 16.62 2.25
N ARG A 648 -12.11 16.75 1.84
CA ARG A 648 -11.46 18.04 1.59
C ARG A 648 -12.22 18.85 0.54
N ARG A 649 -12.50 18.23 -0.62
CA ARG A 649 -13.26 18.87 -1.71
C ARG A 649 -14.65 19.31 -1.28
N VAL A 650 -15.35 18.52 -0.46
CA VAL A 650 -16.68 18.88 0.03
C VAL A 650 -16.63 20.00 1.06
N ARG A 651 -15.58 20.05 1.89
CA ARG A 651 -15.38 21.12 2.88
C ARG A 651 -15.14 22.47 2.22
N GLU A 652 -14.32 22.48 1.17
CA GLU A 652 -13.98 23.70 0.39
C GLU A 652 -15.07 24.12 -0.60
N ARG A 653 -16.09 23.28 -0.81
CA ARG A 653 -17.16 23.54 -1.76
C ARG A 653 -18.15 24.56 -1.23
N VAL A 654 -18.61 25.42 -2.13
CA VAL A 654 -19.71 26.38 -1.91
C VAL A 654 -20.78 26.14 -2.98
N ASP A 655 -22.04 26.37 -2.65
CA ASP A 655 -23.21 26.36 -3.55
C ASP A 655 -23.45 25.08 -4.38
N HIS A 656 -23.30 23.89 -3.77
CA HIS A 656 -23.63 22.65 -4.46
C HIS A 656 -25.16 22.46 -4.60
N PRO A 657 -25.70 22.15 -5.79
CA PRO A 657 -27.17 22.01 -6.01
C PRO A 657 -27.85 21.00 -5.08
N GLY A 658 -27.14 19.92 -4.73
CA GLY A 658 -27.60 18.91 -3.77
C GLY A 658 -27.35 19.22 -2.28
N GLY A 659 -26.85 20.41 -1.93
CA GLY A 659 -26.59 20.82 -0.54
C GLY A 659 -25.40 20.13 0.15
N VAL A 660 -24.54 19.45 -0.62
CA VAL A 660 -23.37 18.72 -0.09
C VAL A 660 -22.17 19.66 0.01
N GLN A 661 -22.08 20.38 1.12
CA GLN A 661 -21.01 21.34 1.41
C GLN A 661 -20.69 21.40 2.91
N GLY A 662 -19.53 21.96 3.24
CA GLY A 662 -19.08 22.15 4.62
C GLY A 662 -18.80 20.86 5.39
N GLU A 663 -18.59 21.00 6.70
CA GLU A 663 -18.09 19.91 7.56
C GLU A 663 -19.08 18.72 7.70
N ALA A 664 -20.38 18.99 7.69
CA ALA A 664 -21.41 17.95 7.70
C ALA A 664 -21.39 17.13 6.40
N GLY A 665 -21.30 17.81 5.25
CA GLY A 665 -21.15 17.15 3.95
C GLY A 665 -19.87 16.35 3.86
N ALA A 666 -18.75 16.88 4.36
CA ALA A 666 -17.44 16.21 4.34
C ALA A 666 -17.47 14.90 5.14
N ARG A 667 -18.12 14.88 6.30
CA ARG A 667 -18.30 13.66 7.12
C ARG A 667 -19.14 12.60 6.43
N PHE A 668 -20.21 13.00 5.73
CA PHE A 668 -21.04 12.07 4.98
C PHE A 668 -20.29 11.51 3.76
N SER A 669 -19.59 12.38 3.04
CA SER A 669 -18.74 12.06 1.90
C SER A 669 -17.68 11.01 2.26
N ALA A 670 -16.96 11.22 3.36
CA ALA A 670 -15.91 10.32 3.85
C ALA A 670 -16.42 8.91 4.22
N ARG A 671 -17.72 8.75 4.48
CA ARG A 671 -18.35 7.46 4.81
C ARG A 671 -18.83 6.69 3.59
N SER A 672 -18.75 7.27 2.39
CA SER A 672 -19.16 6.60 1.15
C SER A 672 -18.30 5.36 0.90
N LYS A 673 -18.94 4.18 0.82
CA LYS A 673 -18.28 2.92 0.45
C LYS A 673 -18.82 2.47 -0.90
N LEU A 674 -17.93 2.33 -1.88
CA LEU A 674 -18.27 1.84 -3.22
C LEU A 674 -18.00 0.35 -3.29
N ALA A 675 -19.03 -0.44 -3.60
CA ALA A 675 -18.89 -1.80 -4.08
C ALA A 675 -18.47 -1.76 -5.56
N PRO A 676 -17.26 -2.22 -5.93
CA PRO A 676 -16.76 -2.13 -7.29
C PRO A 676 -17.71 -2.80 -8.29
N PRO A 677 -18.02 -2.17 -9.44
CA PRO A 677 -18.85 -2.80 -10.46
C PRO A 677 -18.10 -3.98 -11.10
N THR A 678 -18.86 -4.99 -11.51
CA THR A 678 -18.36 -6.20 -12.18
C THR A 678 -19.05 -6.45 -13.52
N TYR A 679 -18.45 -7.24 -14.41
CA TYR A 679 -19.05 -7.54 -15.72
C TYR A 679 -20.33 -8.38 -15.61
N THR A 680 -20.50 -9.13 -14.52
CA THR A 680 -21.72 -9.92 -14.25
C THR A 680 -22.96 -9.05 -14.02
N GLU A 681 -22.78 -7.76 -13.71
CA GLU A 681 -23.86 -6.79 -13.61
C GLU A 681 -24.41 -6.35 -14.98
N GLY A 682 -23.78 -6.73 -16.09
CA GLY A 682 -24.20 -6.39 -17.46
C GLY A 682 -23.42 -5.26 -18.12
N PHE A 683 -22.33 -4.79 -17.51
CA PHE A 683 -21.46 -3.78 -18.10
C PHE A 683 -20.68 -4.31 -19.31
N THR A 684 -20.61 -3.51 -20.37
CA THR A 684 -19.75 -3.78 -21.53
C THR A 684 -18.31 -3.35 -21.24
N LEU A 685 -18.11 -2.18 -20.61
CA LEU A 685 -16.78 -1.64 -20.32
C LEU A 685 -16.75 -0.99 -18.94
N LEU A 686 -15.70 -1.30 -18.18
CA LEU A 686 -15.37 -0.67 -16.91
C LEU A 686 -14.09 0.17 -17.08
N SER A 687 -14.17 1.44 -16.72
CA SER A 687 -13.06 2.40 -16.69
C SER A 687 -12.89 2.93 -15.27
N PHE A 688 -11.65 3.08 -14.80
CA PHE A 688 -11.34 3.52 -13.44
C PHE A 688 -10.49 4.78 -13.48
N ALA A 689 -10.76 5.73 -12.59
CA ALA A 689 -10.00 6.96 -12.43
C ALA A 689 -9.93 7.36 -10.96
N ALA A 690 -8.76 7.73 -10.46
CA ALA A 690 -8.55 8.27 -9.13
C ALA A 690 -8.26 9.78 -9.16
N LEU A 691 -7.62 10.25 -10.23
CA LEU A 691 -7.12 11.62 -10.39
C LEU A 691 -7.95 12.43 -11.40
N PRO A 692 -8.08 13.76 -11.23
CA PRO A 692 -8.78 14.62 -12.20
C PRO A 692 -8.26 14.49 -13.64
N ALA A 693 -6.94 14.43 -13.83
CA ALA A 693 -6.33 14.28 -15.15
C ALA A 693 -6.69 12.94 -15.84
N GLU A 694 -6.99 11.89 -15.08
CA GLU A 694 -7.49 10.62 -15.63
C GLU A 694 -8.94 10.76 -16.09
N VAL A 695 -9.76 11.45 -15.30
CA VAL A 695 -11.15 11.76 -15.66
C VAL A 695 -11.19 12.57 -16.95
N SER A 696 -10.41 13.65 -17.05
CA SER A 696 -10.31 14.47 -18.27
C SER A 696 -9.92 13.63 -19.49
N ARG A 697 -8.90 12.76 -19.38
CA ARG A 697 -8.49 11.87 -20.48
C ARG A 697 -9.59 10.91 -20.90
N ILE A 698 -10.29 10.29 -19.95
CA ILE A 698 -11.37 9.34 -20.25
C ILE A 698 -12.57 10.07 -20.87
N CYS A 699 -12.96 11.23 -20.33
CA CYS A 699 -14.03 12.05 -20.89
C CYS A 699 -13.68 12.53 -22.31
N ALA A 700 -12.43 12.90 -22.58
CA ALA A 700 -11.98 13.26 -23.92
C ALA A 700 -12.09 12.10 -24.94
N LEU A 701 -11.92 10.85 -24.50
CA LEU A 701 -12.17 9.68 -25.35
C LEU A 701 -13.67 9.48 -25.61
N TYR A 702 -14.50 9.60 -24.58
CA TYR A 702 -15.96 9.50 -24.74
C TYR A 702 -16.56 10.64 -25.56
N ALA A 703 -15.98 11.84 -25.48
CA ALA A 703 -16.38 12.99 -26.29
C ALA A 703 -16.23 12.75 -27.80
N GLN A 704 -15.34 11.83 -28.20
CA GLN A 704 -15.12 11.44 -29.60
C GLN A 704 -16.15 10.42 -30.10
N VAL A 705 -17.00 9.86 -29.22
CA VAL A 705 -18.02 8.89 -29.62
C VAL A 705 -19.04 9.57 -30.53
N ARG A 706 -19.16 9.03 -31.75
CA ARG A 706 -20.07 9.55 -32.79
C ARG A 706 -21.39 8.76 -32.80
N ALA A 707 -22.42 9.33 -33.41
CA ALA A 707 -23.66 8.60 -33.68
C ALA A 707 -23.39 7.39 -34.59
N ALA A 708 -24.20 6.33 -34.44
CA ALA A 708 -24.14 5.14 -35.29
C ALA A 708 -24.18 5.53 -36.79
N GLY A 709 -23.27 4.97 -37.58
CA GLY A 709 -23.24 5.16 -39.03
C GLY A 709 -22.53 6.43 -39.52
N GLN A 710 -22.07 7.32 -38.64
CA GLN A 710 -21.15 8.37 -39.07
C GLN A 710 -19.77 7.77 -39.37
N PRO A 711 -19.16 8.05 -40.55
CA PRO A 711 -17.84 7.54 -40.86
C PRO A 711 -16.84 8.05 -39.81
N HIS A 712 -16.03 7.14 -39.28
CA HIS A 712 -14.86 7.55 -38.51
C HIS A 712 -13.98 8.40 -39.42
N ALA A 713 -13.55 9.57 -38.96
CA ALA A 713 -12.46 10.27 -39.62
C ALA A 713 -11.32 9.26 -39.72
N ALA A 714 -10.91 8.90 -40.94
CA ALA A 714 -9.77 8.03 -41.13
C ALA A 714 -8.61 8.63 -40.31
N PRO A 715 -7.84 7.83 -39.54
CA PRO A 715 -6.64 8.36 -38.92
C PRO A 715 -5.85 9.11 -39.98
N ALA A 716 -5.35 10.30 -39.65
CA ALA A 716 -4.59 11.14 -40.55
C ALA A 716 -3.33 10.36 -41.00
N SER A 717 -3.48 9.61 -42.10
CA SER A 717 -2.55 8.57 -42.57
C SER A 717 -2.33 7.42 -41.56
N PRO A 718 -2.18 6.16 -42.01
CA PRO A 718 -1.63 5.13 -41.14
C PRO A 718 -0.24 5.58 -40.65
N PRO A 719 0.13 5.28 -39.39
CA PRO A 719 1.50 5.54 -38.94
C PRO A 719 2.48 4.86 -39.91
N PRO A 720 3.62 5.48 -40.22
CA PRO A 720 4.58 4.90 -41.16
C PRO A 720 4.99 3.52 -40.65
N ALA A 721 5.20 2.55 -41.56
CA ALA A 721 5.59 1.20 -41.15
C ALA A 721 6.97 1.18 -40.44
N SER A 722 7.83 2.14 -40.79
CA SER A 722 9.18 2.28 -40.24
C SER A 722 9.69 3.72 -40.35
N PHE A 723 10.66 4.08 -39.53
CA PHE A 723 11.36 5.35 -39.52
C PHE A 723 12.81 5.19 -40.01
N PRO A 724 13.31 6.05 -40.91
CA PRO A 724 14.71 6.01 -41.31
C PRO A 724 15.63 6.39 -40.13
N LEU A 725 16.77 5.72 -40.03
CA LEU A 725 17.82 6.00 -39.06
C LEU A 725 18.97 6.76 -39.73
N ASN A 726 19.69 7.58 -38.96
CA ASN A 726 20.82 8.40 -39.44
C ASN A 726 21.98 7.56 -40.04
N CYS A 727 22.04 6.27 -39.77
CA CYS A 727 23.01 5.34 -40.34
C CYS A 727 22.60 4.74 -41.69
N GLY A 728 21.46 5.16 -42.27
CA GLY A 728 20.89 4.57 -43.48
C GLY A 728 20.05 3.30 -43.22
N GLY A 729 19.90 2.88 -41.96
CA GLY A 729 18.98 1.81 -41.56
C GLY A 729 17.53 2.28 -41.45
N SER A 730 16.63 1.37 -41.08
CA SER A 730 15.22 1.68 -40.84
C SER A 730 14.73 0.95 -39.58
N LEU A 731 13.99 1.66 -38.72
CA LEU A 731 13.43 1.16 -37.46
C LEU A 731 11.92 0.96 -37.60
N PRO A 732 11.36 -0.24 -37.40
CA PRO A 732 9.92 -0.42 -37.42
C PRO A 732 9.20 0.49 -36.40
N ALA A 733 8.08 1.09 -36.82
CA ALA A 733 7.39 2.09 -36.01
C ALA A 733 6.73 1.51 -34.75
N LEU A 734 6.40 0.22 -34.79
CA LEU A 734 5.85 -0.51 -33.67
C LEU A 734 6.79 -1.66 -33.29
N CYS A 735 7.18 -1.67 -32.03
CA CYS A 735 8.07 -2.66 -31.46
C CYS A 735 7.45 -3.25 -30.18
N LEU A 736 7.55 -4.57 -30.03
CA LEU A 736 7.09 -5.26 -28.83
C LEU A 736 8.20 -5.26 -27.78
N GLY A 737 8.00 -4.49 -26.71
CA GLY A 737 8.82 -4.58 -25.51
C GLY A 737 8.58 -5.88 -24.76
N THR A 738 9.66 -6.54 -24.33
CA THR A 738 9.59 -7.87 -23.71
C THR A 738 9.68 -7.86 -22.19
N MET A 739 9.82 -6.71 -21.55
CA MET A 739 9.93 -6.62 -20.09
C MET A 739 8.72 -7.26 -19.40
N LYS A 740 8.98 -8.14 -18.42
CA LYS A 740 7.97 -8.91 -17.65
C LYS A 740 7.12 -9.91 -18.46
N LEU A 741 7.29 -10.05 -19.78
CA LEU A 741 6.57 -11.07 -20.55
C LEU A 741 7.05 -12.48 -20.19
N ARG A 742 6.13 -13.31 -19.67
CA ARG A 742 6.35 -14.72 -19.29
C ARG A 742 5.11 -15.56 -19.64
N GLY A 743 5.25 -16.88 -19.75
CA GLY A 743 4.12 -17.82 -19.88
C GLY A 743 3.17 -17.50 -21.04
N ASP A 744 1.87 -17.50 -20.78
CA ASP A 744 0.81 -17.22 -21.76
C ASP A 744 0.91 -15.82 -22.38
N ALA A 745 1.30 -14.82 -21.61
CA ALA A 745 1.46 -13.46 -22.11
C ALA A 745 2.55 -13.38 -23.20
N LEU A 746 3.64 -14.13 -23.02
CA LEU A 746 4.69 -14.23 -24.02
C LEU A 746 4.20 -14.96 -25.29
N ARG A 747 3.46 -16.07 -25.14
CA ARG A 747 2.86 -16.80 -26.27
C ARG A 747 1.89 -15.93 -27.08
N ALA A 748 1.01 -15.21 -26.39
CA ALA A 748 0.08 -14.28 -27.04
C ALA A 748 0.83 -13.17 -27.79
N ALA A 749 1.85 -12.57 -27.15
CA ALA A 749 2.65 -11.53 -27.78
C ALA A 749 3.50 -12.05 -28.95
N ALA A 750 3.94 -13.31 -28.90
CA ALA A 750 4.60 -13.99 -30.00
C ALA A 750 3.66 -14.16 -31.21
N SER A 751 2.38 -14.45 -31.00
CA SER A 751 1.39 -14.52 -32.09
C SER A 751 0.96 -13.15 -32.63
N ALA A 752 1.26 -12.06 -31.93
CA ALA A 752 0.88 -10.73 -32.34
C ALA A 752 1.74 -10.22 -33.52
N PRO A 753 1.18 -9.37 -34.41
CA PRO A 753 1.82 -8.94 -35.66
C PRO A 753 2.88 -7.85 -35.46
N PHE A 754 3.68 -7.93 -34.40
CA PHE A 754 4.80 -7.01 -34.17
C PHE A 754 6.00 -7.46 -35.00
N GLY A 755 6.41 -6.64 -35.96
CA GLY A 755 7.58 -6.88 -36.80
C GLY A 755 8.92 -6.66 -36.09
N ALA A 756 8.91 -5.98 -34.94
CA ALA A 756 10.10 -5.70 -34.12
C ALA A 756 9.95 -6.13 -32.66
N ILE A 757 11.08 -6.50 -32.05
CA ILE A 757 11.18 -6.95 -30.66
C ILE A 757 12.25 -6.11 -29.95
N ASP A 758 11.90 -5.58 -28.79
CA ASP A 758 12.78 -4.86 -27.89
C ASP A 758 13.01 -5.66 -26.61
N THR A 759 14.27 -6.02 -26.38
CA THR A 759 14.66 -6.86 -25.26
C THR A 759 15.97 -6.41 -24.63
N ALA A 760 16.18 -6.89 -23.40
CA ALA A 760 17.35 -6.59 -22.62
C ALA A 760 17.72 -7.80 -21.75
N PRO A 761 19.02 -8.03 -21.50
CA PRO A 761 19.44 -9.10 -20.60
C PRO A 761 18.92 -8.91 -19.16
N THR A 762 18.64 -7.67 -18.74
CA THR A 762 18.06 -7.37 -17.42
C THR A 762 16.60 -7.80 -17.28
N TYR A 763 15.91 -8.19 -18.36
CA TYR A 763 14.53 -8.68 -18.29
C TYR A 763 14.45 -10.17 -17.95
N GLU A 764 15.59 -10.88 -18.05
CA GLU A 764 15.74 -12.29 -17.65
C GLU A 764 14.74 -13.24 -18.30
N ASN A 765 14.31 -12.92 -19.52
CA ASN A 765 13.40 -13.74 -20.32
C ASN A 765 13.88 -13.96 -21.76
N GLU A 766 15.08 -13.49 -22.12
CA GLU A 766 15.64 -13.57 -23.48
C GLU A 766 15.69 -15.00 -24.03
N LYS A 767 15.88 -16.02 -23.18
CA LYS A 767 15.86 -17.43 -23.60
C LYS A 767 14.49 -17.86 -24.13
N ALA A 768 13.41 -17.47 -23.45
CA ALA A 768 12.04 -17.79 -23.84
C ALA A 768 11.57 -16.90 -25.01
N VAL A 769 11.99 -15.64 -25.01
CA VAL A 769 11.80 -14.72 -26.14
C VAL A 769 12.46 -15.31 -27.39
N GLY A 770 13.68 -15.84 -27.27
CA GLY A 770 14.46 -16.47 -28.35
C GLY A 770 13.73 -17.55 -29.13
N GLU A 771 12.73 -18.21 -28.53
CA GLU A 771 11.91 -19.24 -29.19
C GLU A 771 10.90 -18.64 -30.19
N HIS A 772 10.65 -17.33 -30.13
CA HIS A 772 9.54 -16.66 -30.81
C HIS A 772 9.95 -15.43 -31.65
N VAL A 773 11.24 -15.12 -31.75
CA VAL A 773 11.75 -13.90 -32.42
C VAL A 773 12.35 -14.12 -33.80
N ALA A 774 12.22 -15.32 -34.36
CA ALA A 774 12.73 -15.62 -35.69
C ALA A 774 12.08 -14.69 -36.75
N GLY A 775 12.92 -14.11 -37.62
CA GLY A 775 12.47 -13.25 -38.72
C GLY A 775 12.01 -11.84 -38.32
N ARG A 776 12.12 -11.46 -37.04
CA ARG A 776 11.75 -10.12 -36.55
C ARG A 776 12.96 -9.20 -36.42
N TYR A 777 12.73 -7.90 -36.59
CA TYR A 777 13.72 -6.86 -36.30
C TYR A 777 14.03 -6.88 -34.80
N LEU A 778 15.30 -7.04 -34.45
CA LEU A 778 15.72 -7.29 -33.08
C LEU A 778 16.49 -6.11 -32.51
N ILE A 779 15.97 -5.57 -31.42
CA ILE A 779 16.61 -4.54 -30.62
C ILE A 779 17.13 -5.17 -29.34
N VAL A 780 18.43 -5.02 -29.08
CA VAL A 780 19.08 -5.49 -27.84
C VAL A 780 19.62 -4.29 -27.06
N LYS A 781 19.28 -4.21 -25.77
CA LYS A 781 19.77 -3.17 -24.87
C LYS A 781 21.04 -3.60 -24.15
N VAL A 782 22.06 -2.75 -24.20
CA VAL A 782 23.26 -2.84 -23.37
C VAL A 782 22.93 -2.35 -21.97
N PRO A 783 23.15 -3.16 -20.91
CA PRO A 783 22.82 -2.75 -19.56
C PRO A 783 23.82 -1.71 -19.03
N HIS A 784 23.35 -0.80 -18.16
CA HIS A 784 24.16 0.24 -17.50
C HIS A 784 25.46 -0.32 -16.86
N LYS A 785 25.40 -1.55 -16.33
CA LYS A 785 26.55 -2.22 -15.68
C LYS A 785 27.72 -2.54 -16.62
N ALA A 786 27.53 -2.45 -17.93
CA ALA A 786 28.63 -2.55 -18.89
C ALA A 786 29.45 -1.25 -18.86
N VAL A 787 30.61 -1.32 -18.19
CA VAL A 787 31.48 -0.15 -17.93
C VAL A 787 32.57 0.05 -19.00
N ASP A 788 32.83 -0.96 -19.82
CA ASP A 788 33.86 -0.94 -20.86
C ASP A 788 33.44 -1.72 -22.12
N ALA A 789 34.27 -1.65 -23.18
CA ALA A 789 34.01 -2.32 -24.45
C ALA A 789 33.92 -3.85 -24.35
N ALA A 790 34.70 -4.47 -23.46
CA ALA A 790 34.68 -5.92 -23.27
C ALA A 790 33.36 -6.37 -22.62
N ALA A 791 32.92 -5.65 -21.59
CA ALA A 791 31.65 -5.88 -20.93
C ALA A 791 30.45 -5.67 -21.87
N VAL A 792 30.52 -4.68 -22.77
CA VAL A 792 29.50 -4.48 -23.82
C VAL A 792 29.45 -5.69 -24.74
N ARG A 793 30.58 -6.12 -25.30
CA ARG A 793 30.63 -7.29 -26.20
C ARG A 793 30.13 -8.56 -25.52
N GLN A 794 30.50 -8.76 -24.25
CA GLN A 794 30.05 -9.92 -23.47
C GLN A 794 28.53 -9.88 -23.24
N ALA A 795 27.97 -8.73 -22.87
CA ALA A 795 26.53 -8.59 -22.64
C ALA A 795 25.74 -8.86 -23.93
N VAL A 796 26.14 -8.25 -25.05
CA VAL A 796 25.48 -8.44 -26.34
C VAL A 796 25.62 -9.89 -26.82
N GLY A 797 26.80 -10.49 -26.70
CA GLY A 797 27.02 -11.89 -27.07
C GLY A 797 26.13 -12.85 -26.27
N SER A 798 25.98 -12.61 -24.96
CA SER A 798 25.12 -13.43 -24.09
C SER A 798 23.64 -13.29 -24.44
N SER A 799 23.18 -12.08 -24.76
CA SER A 799 21.82 -11.83 -25.23
C SER A 799 21.54 -12.51 -26.56
N LEU A 800 22.44 -12.36 -27.54
CA LEU A 800 22.30 -13.00 -28.85
C LEU A 800 22.27 -14.53 -28.75
N GLN A 801 23.09 -15.12 -27.88
CA GLN A 801 23.06 -16.55 -27.60
C GLN A 801 21.70 -16.98 -27.01
N SER A 802 21.20 -16.25 -26.02
CA SER A 802 19.90 -16.52 -25.39
C SER A 802 18.75 -16.41 -26.39
N LEU A 803 18.82 -15.40 -27.27
CA LEU A 803 17.83 -15.13 -28.30
C LEU A 803 17.95 -16.06 -29.52
N ARG A 804 18.98 -16.92 -29.57
CA ARG A 804 19.30 -17.81 -30.69
C ARG A 804 19.52 -17.06 -32.02
N ARG A 805 20.21 -15.91 -31.94
CA ARG A 805 20.48 -15.01 -33.06
C ARG A 805 21.99 -14.79 -33.22
N LYS A 806 22.44 -14.58 -34.45
CA LYS A 806 23.85 -14.25 -34.75
C LYS A 806 24.14 -12.75 -34.66
N ALA A 807 23.10 -11.93 -34.81
CA ALA A 807 23.18 -10.48 -34.77
C ALA A 807 21.83 -9.89 -34.33
N CYS A 808 21.86 -8.66 -33.83
CA CYS A 808 20.70 -7.80 -33.65
C CYS A 808 20.72 -6.70 -34.72
N ASP A 809 19.55 -6.14 -35.01
CA ASP A 809 19.38 -5.11 -36.03
C ASP A 809 19.64 -3.70 -35.44
N LEU A 810 19.35 -3.53 -34.15
CA LEU A 810 19.66 -2.30 -33.41
C LEU A 810 20.22 -2.60 -32.02
N LEU A 811 21.29 -1.90 -31.66
CA LEU A 811 21.82 -1.87 -30.31
C LEU A 811 21.39 -0.57 -29.62
N LEU A 812 20.74 -0.68 -28.46
CA LEU A 812 20.39 0.46 -27.63
C LEU A 812 21.25 0.48 -26.36
N LEU A 813 21.59 1.67 -25.88
CA LEU A 813 22.32 1.84 -24.62
C LEU A 813 21.36 2.28 -23.54
N HIS A 814 21.36 1.60 -22.39
CA HIS A 814 20.63 2.09 -21.23
C HIS A 814 21.34 3.32 -20.67
N TRP A 815 20.63 4.44 -20.53
CA TRP A 815 21.16 5.65 -19.89
C TRP A 815 21.02 5.54 -18.36
N PRO A 816 22.01 6.00 -17.56
CA PRO A 816 23.35 6.39 -17.97
C PRO A 816 24.16 5.20 -18.48
N ALA A 817 24.98 5.39 -19.51
CA ALA A 817 25.78 4.33 -20.11
C ALA A 817 27.25 4.48 -19.69
N ASN A 818 27.70 3.72 -18.68
CA ASN A 818 29.05 3.87 -18.12
C ASN A 818 30.17 3.66 -19.16
N ALA A 819 30.00 2.73 -20.11
CA ALA A 819 30.94 2.55 -21.21
C ALA A 819 31.13 3.80 -22.09
N MET A 820 30.11 4.66 -22.20
CA MET A 820 30.23 5.97 -22.88
C MET A 820 30.94 7.00 -22.00
N SER A 821 30.58 7.09 -20.72
CA SER A 821 31.25 7.98 -19.76
C SER A 821 32.76 7.72 -19.70
N ASN A 822 33.18 6.47 -19.91
CA ASN A 822 34.57 6.05 -19.91
C ASN A 822 35.25 6.12 -21.29
N GLY A 823 34.60 6.66 -22.33
CA GLY A 823 35.17 6.81 -23.68
C GLY A 823 35.45 5.50 -24.45
N SER A 824 35.00 4.35 -23.92
CA SER A 824 35.37 3.02 -24.41
C SER A 824 34.43 2.47 -25.49
N LEU A 825 33.24 3.05 -25.66
CA LEU A 825 32.19 2.49 -26.53
C LEU A 825 32.63 2.34 -27.99
N ALA A 826 33.40 3.28 -28.53
CA ALA A 826 33.90 3.22 -29.90
C ALA A 826 34.76 1.97 -30.16
N GLN A 827 35.44 1.46 -29.13
CA GLN A 827 36.24 0.23 -29.24
C GLN A 827 35.34 -1.02 -29.29
N ALA A 828 34.12 -0.97 -28.77
CA ALA A 828 33.22 -2.12 -28.72
C ALA A 828 32.65 -2.49 -30.09
N CYS A 829 32.48 -1.51 -30.99
CA CYS A 829 31.79 -1.66 -32.28
C CYS A 829 32.75 -1.50 -33.46
N ARG A 830 32.81 -2.47 -34.38
CA ARG A 830 33.72 -2.46 -35.56
C ARG A 830 33.24 -1.60 -36.74
N ARG A 831 32.04 -1.04 -36.64
CA ARG A 831 31.47 -0.02 -37.54
C ARG A 831 30.92 1.10 -36.66
N PRO A 832 30.64 2.31 -37.19
CA PRO A 832 29.86 3.29 -36.45
C PRO A 832 28.46 2.74 -36.19
N CYS A 833 28.30 1.89 -35.17
CA CYS A 833 27.03 1.45 -34.60
C CYS A 833 26.40 2.57 -33.76
N LEU A 834 26.58 3.82 -34.20
CA LEU A 834 26.04 5.02 -33.58
C LEU A 834 24.77 5.39 -34.33
N SER A 835 23.66 4.76 -33.99
CA SER A 835 22.37 5.13 -34.57
C SER A 835 21.21 4.73 -33.69
N MET A 836 21.16 5.31 -32.48
CA MET A 836 20.04 6.15 -32.05
C MET A 836 20.48 6.89 -30.77
N TRP A 837 20.86 8.17 -30.90
CA TRP A 837 21.00 9.08 -29.77
C TRP A 837 19.62 9.66 -29.48
N ILE A 838 18.91 9.15 -28.46
CA ILE A 838 17.80 9.92 -27.89
C ILE A 838 18.45 10.98 -27.00
N TRP A 839 18.66 12.16 -27.57
CA TRP A 839 19.17 13.35 -26.89
C TRP A 839 18.05 13.96 -26.03
N LEU A 840 17.70 13.35 -24.89
CA LEU A 840 16.84 13.98 -23.86
C LEU A 840 17.64 14.97 -23.00
N ARG A 841 18.45 15.83 -23.63
CA ARG A 841 19.19 16.89 -22.93
C ARG A 841 18.77 18.31 -23.33
N GLU A 842 18.05 18.52 -24.44
CA GLU A 842 17.62 19.88 -24.87
C GLU A 842 16.17 20.18 -24.54
N ALA A 843 15.31 19.17 -24.40
CA ALA A 843 13.90 19.39 -24.04
C ALA A 843 13.68 19.66 -22.55
N ALA A 844 14.70 19.49 -21.70
CA ALA A 844 14.66 19.83 -20.27
C ALA A 844 15.41 21.13 -19.94
N LEU A 845 16.00 21.79 -20.95
CA LEU A 845 16.70 23.08 -20.82
C LEU A 845 16.10 24.16 -21.75
N ARG A 846 14.84 23.97 -22.18
CA ARG A 846 13.98 25.03 -22.74
C ARG A 846 12.69 25.12 -21.96
#